data_AF-A0AAV9UD86-F1
#
_entry.id   AF-A0AAV9UD86-F1
#
_cell.length_a   1.000
_cell.length_b   1.000
_cell.length_c   1.000
_cell.angle_alpha   90.00
_cell.angle_beta   90.00
_cell.angle_gamma   90.00
#
_symmetry.space_group_name_H-M   'P 1'
#
loop_
_entity.id
_entity.type
_entity.pdbx_description
1 polymer ?
#
loop_
_entity_poly.entity_id
_entity_poly.type
_entity_poly.pdbx_seq_one_letter_code
_entity_poly.pdbx_strand_id
1 'polypeptide(L)'
;MASLKKLRHESYTIAWICALPLEMAAAKAMLDNTHAALSQHRRDGNTYTLGEIGGHNVVIACLPSGIYGLTSAGIVASQLLFTFTAIRFGVMVGIGGGAPSRTADIRLGDVVVSKPTGTLGGVVQFDLGKTLSNGRFERTGALNKPPQVILTALSSLQADDMMGTSQVPAILSNMVRKYPAMEKRFAHPGQHQDWVFEATYEHTGAGSSCDSCDRDRLINRDKRLKDDPVVHYGLIASSNQVMRDGVARDRLAQELGVLCFEMEAAGLMDSFPCVVIRGICDYSDSHKSKQWQEYAAATAAAYAKCLISASSIVQTATTQTVLQVTSGSGQSLDPRVFPSRSEQAVTPDVAKQGMQGGLGAQNLGPNLLRVDSKSPATAQSNMAAVRTLDEYFSPARSSYKHEDFDAIAMLLSASPQTKIFSRMPRLYTLIRHLEQSKSPTNADVVAKCAKNLRYFLDSGLSDQFLPFSQTQLPAAFREGWKSRFIAAQPIVCDNVDLVQMMVMGKHITFDGTSPDKYFTRRKLIATGERGEVDEILSVLNEVETYARKRFYKRFMRGANVQTVASFENEVKNMKCIVHHHCVKLVASYSDPKYFALIMSPVAQCNLAKYLTAATGPSQDSENKRGFLPRFFGCLVRTLWFLHRQKLRHRDIKPENILVFEGNVLFTDFDCSYSWAHTTRSTTDKVPPRTWKYAAPEVALSGFQKDIQINSSSDIWSLGCVFLEIITVWMGKSLDELNGYLDQDNYYLNIDKLQKWMESLRREASPPNEAALEWVARMLQRDADMRPSAHELVELVSGAPNPWQFYCSDCQEEDHQPAEGQTVVQATNGSSDLTLASDSIKSSDLTGSSDFTGLTGSSDFTELSEPGVQPAYVNGSGTLSTPTSPMDKGLASVESIDALSDKIPSSSPTTSPITPTRTFSSDQWATDVCAELGVKNPKREHWQAIEASYKVFRKAMLEAGFVEIEE
;
A
#
# COMPACT_ATOMS: atom_id res chain seq x y z
N MET A 1 11.84 -42.72 -14.93
CA MET A 1 11.56 -41.87 -13.76
C MET A 1 10.15 -42.17 -13.29
N ALA A 2 9.86 -42.11 -11.98
CA ALA A 2 8.45 -42.13 -11.54
C ALA A 2 7.78 -40.81 -11.94
N SER A 3 6.52 -40.85 -12.36
CA SER A 3 5.75 -39.65 -12.66
C SER A 3 5.43 -38.89 -11.36
N LEU A 4 5.68 -37.58 -11.32
CA LEU A 4 5.34 -36.77 -10.14
C LEU A 4 3.81 -36.67 -10.01
N LYS A 5 3.30 -36.94 -8.80
CA LYS A 5 1.88 -36.82 -8.43
C LYS A 5 1.39 -35.41 -8.76
N LYS A 6 0.46 -35.29 -9.72
CA LYS A 6 -0.17 -34.02 -10.11
C LYS A 6 -1.51 -33.90 -9.38
N LEU A 7 -1.67 -32.84 -8.60
CA LEU A 7 -2.90 -32.51 -7.86
C LEU A 7 -3.61 -31.30 -8.51
N ARG A 8 -4.67 -30.80 -7.89
CA ARG A 8 -5.31 -29.52 -8.25
C ARG A 8 -4.92 -28.43 -7.24
N HIS A 9 -5.16 -27.15 -7.56
CA HIS A 9 -4.83 -26.04 -6.65
C HIS A 9 -5.60 -26.14 -5.32
N GLU A 10 -6.85 -26.60 -5.37
CA GLU A 10 -7.73 -26.79 -4.21
C GLU A 10 -7.29 -27.95 -3.29
N SER A 11 -6.28 -28.73 -3.71
CA SER A 11 -5.72 -29.81 -2.89
C SER A 11 -4.77 -29.31 -1.81
N TYR A 12 -4.24 -28.08 -1.93
CA TYR A 12 -3.26 -27.51 -1.00
C TYR A 12 -3.96 -26.70 0.09
N THR A 13 -3.65 -27.04 1.35
CA THR A 13 -4.34 -26.50 2.53
C THR A 13 -3.41 -25.69 3.44
N ILE A 14 -2.09 -25.84 3.30
CA ILE A 14 -1.08 -25.12 4.07
C ILE A 14 -0.14 -24.38 3.12
N ALA A 15 0.11 -23.11 3.40
CA ALA A 15 1.05 -22.28 2.67
C ALA A 15 2.32 -22.04 3.48
N TRP A 16 3.49 -22.08 2.85
CA TRP A 16 4.79 -21.84 3.47
C TRP A 16 5.48 -20.70 2.73
N ILE A 17 5.72 -19.58 3.43
CA ILE A 17 6.37 -18.39 2.87
C ILE A 17 7.78 -18.24 3.42
N CYS A 18 8.75 -18.08 2.50
CA CYS A 18 10.17 -17.81 2.76
C CYS A 18 10.53 -16.41 2.25
N ALA A 19 11.43 -15.68 2.93
CA ALA A 19 11.96 -14.40 2.47
C ALA A 19 13.21 -14.56 1.57
N LEU A 20 14.03 -15.59 1.81
CA LEU A 20 15.34 -15.77 1.17
C LEU A 20 15.47 -17.12 0.43
N PRO A 21 16.27 -17.20 -0.65
CA PRO A 21 16.50 -18.46 -1.37
C PRO A 21 17.10 -19.59 -0.52
N LEU A 22 17.88 -19.27 0.53
CA LEU A 22 18.43 -20.25 1.47
C LEU A 22 17.34 -20.86 2.39
N GLU A 23 16.31 -20.08 2.72
CA GLU A 23 15.16 -20.54 3.50
C GLU A 23 14.26 -21.41 2.63
N MET A 24 14.03 -21.03 1.38
CA MET A 24 13.32 -21.87 0.42
C MET A 24 14.08 -23.18 0.15
N ALA A 25 15.41 -23.17 0.12
CA ALA A 25 16.21 -24.40 -0.02
C ALA A 25 16.00 -25.35 1.17
N ALA A 26 16.05 -24.82 2.40
CA ALA A 26 15.73 -25.59 3.60
C ALA A 26 14.28 -26.12 3.59
N ALA A 27 13.30 -25.27 3.26
CA ALA A 27 11.89 -25.64 3.15
C ALA A 27 11.63 -26.78 2.14
N LYS A 28 12.24 -26.71 0.94
CA LYS A 28 12.13 -27.78 -0.06
C LYS A 28 12.73 -29.10 0.42
N ALA A 29 13.80 -29.05 1.21
CA ALA A 29 14.43 -30.25 1.76
C ALA A 29 13.56 -30.94 2.84
N MET A 30 12.60 -30.23 3.44
CA MET A 30 11.66 -30.77 4.43
C MET A 30 10.47 -31.51 3.81
N LEU A 31 10.20 -31.36 2.52
CA LEU A 31 9.13 -32.12 1.84
C LEU A 31 9.38 -33.63 1.96
N ASP A 32 8.32 -34.38 2.29
CA ASP A 32 8.31 -35.84 2.19
C ASP A 32 8.26 -36.24 0.71
N ASN A 33 7.19 -35.82 0.03
CA ASN A 33 6.99 -35.95 -1.41
C ASN A 33 7.00 -34.59 -2.11
N THR A 34 7.48 -34.54 -3.36
CA THR A 34 7.33 -33.39 -4.26
C THR A 34 6.25 -33.69 -5.29
N HIS A 35 5.40 -32.72 -5.58
CA HIS A 35 4.32 -32.81 -6.56
C HIS A 35 4.69 -32.17 -7.90
N ALA A 36 3.98 -32.52 -8.96
CA ALA A 36 4.16 -31.87 -10.26
C ALA A 36 3.71 -30.40 -10.21
N ALA A 37 4.42 -29.53 -10.94
CA ALA A 37 4.03 -28.13 -11.09
C ALA A 37 2.65 -28.00 -11.76
N LEU A 38 1.92 -26.95 -11.39
CA LEU A 38 0.60 -26.62 -11.92
C LEU A 38 0.67 -25.37 -12.81
N SER A 39 -0.31 -25.21 -13.69
CA SER A 39 -0.43 -24.06 -14.58
C SER A 39 -0.84 -22.82 -13.79
N GLN A 40 0.10 -21.91 -13.60
CA GLN A 40 -0.15 -20.64 -12.92
C GLN A 40 -0.92 -19.66 -13.81
N HIS A 41 -1.72 -18.80 -13.17
CA HIS A 41 -2.48 -17.75 -13.85
C HIS A 41 -1.57 -16.56 -14.22
N ARG A 42 -1.79 -15.94 -15.38
CA ARG A 42 -0.89 -14.90 -15.95
C ARG A 42 -0.69 -13.65 -15.08
N ARG A 43 -1.54 -13.41 -14.08
CA ARG A 43 -1.46 -12.23 -13.18
C ARG A 43 -0.80 -12.57 -11.83
N ASP A 44 -0.44 -13.83 -11.59
CA ASP A 44 0.37 -14.31 -10.47
C ASP A 44 1.85 -14.39 -10.88
N GLY A 45 2.72 -13.65 -10.18
CA GLY A 45 4.16 -13.56 -10.46
C GLY A 45 5.03 -14.43 -9.54
N ASN A 46 4.44 -15.20 -8.62
CA ASN A 46 5.17 -16.08 -7.73
C ASN A 46 5.82 -17.26 -8.49
N THR A 47 6.77 -17.94 -7.87
CA THR A 47 7.21 -19.28 -8.27
C THR A 47 7.02 -20.24 -7.12
N TYR A 48 6.19 -21.26 -7.31
CA TYR A 48 5.86 -22.22 -6.26
C TYR A 48 6.74 -23.46 -6.28
N THR A 49 6.78 -24.17 -5.16
CA THR A 49 7.14 -25.58 -5.11
C THR A 49 6.11 -26.32 -4.27
N LEU A 50 5.61 -27.42 -4.83
CA LEU A 50 4.45 -28.13 -4.32
C LEU A 50 4.87 -29.50 -3.78
N GLY A 51 4.27 -29.93 -2.68
CA GLY A 51 4.60 -31.22 -2.09
C GLY A 51 3.73 -31.58 -0.91
N GLU A 52 4.24 -32.50 -0.09
CA GLU A 52 3.56 -33.13 1.02
C GLU A 52 4.46 -33.10 2.27
N ILE A 53 3.89 -32.80 3.44
CA ILE A 53 4.53 -32.94 4.75
C ILE A 53 3.53 -33.59 5.71
N GLY A 54 3.85 -34.77 6.25
CA GLY A 54 3.02 -35.41 7.28
C GLY A 54 1.56 -35.67 6.86
N GLY A 55 1.31 -35.91 5.57
CA GLY A 55 -0.03 -36.08 4.99
C GLY A 55 -0.77 -34.78 4.63
N HIS A 56 -0.20 -33.61 4.90
CA HIS A 56 -0.73 -32.32 4.44
C HIS A 56 -0.10 -31.91 3.10
N ASN A 57 -0.90 -31.42 2.16
CA ASN A 57 -0.40 -30.85 0.91
C ASN A 57 0.03 -29.39 1.14
N VAL A 58 1.32 -29.10 0.90
CA VAL A 58 1.95 -27.80 1.17
C VAL A 58 2.35 -27.09 -0.13
N VAL A 59 2.06 -25.79 -0.22
CA VAL A 59 2.61 -24.89 -1.25
C VAL A 59 3.70 -24.02 -0.62
N ILE A 60 4.93 -24.10 -1.14
CA ILE A 60 6.06 -23.26 -0.76
C ILE A 60 6.19 -22.11 -1.77
N ALA A 61 6.28 -20.87 -1.27
CA ALA A 61 6.64 -19.68 -2.04
C ALA A 61 7.84 -18.96 -1.41
N CYS A 62 8.58 -18.22 -2.22
CA CYS A 62 9.68 -17.36 -1.80
C CYS A 62 9.45 -15.94 -2.31
N LEU A 63 9.82 -14.92 -1.52
CA LEU A 63 9.88 -13.55 -2.00
C LEU A 63 10.88 -13.41 -3.17
N PRO A 64 10.68 -12.45 -4.09
CA PRO A 64 11.57 -12.27 -5.24
C PRO A 64 13.01 -11.98 -4.81
N SER A 65 13.99 -12.58 -5.50
CA SER A 65 15.40 -12.47 -5.12
C SER A 65 15.88 -11.02 -5.05
N GLY A 66 16.27 -10.56 -3.85
CA GLY A 66 16.70 -9.18 -3.59
C GLY A 66 15.58 -8.23 -3.12
N ILE A 67 14.34 -8.72 -3.00
CA ILE A 67 13.19 -7.97 -2.49
C ILE A 67 12.72 -8.63 -1.18
N TYR A 68 12.60 -7.84 -0.12
CA TYR A 68 12.23 -8.28 1.24
C TYR A 68 11.41 -7.19 1.95
N GLY A 69 11.02 -7.42 3.21
CA GLY A 69 10.18 -6.49 3.96
C GLY A 69 8.67 -6.71 3.82
N LEU A 70 7.90 -6.13 4.75
CA LEU A 70 6.45 -6.34 4.94
C LEU A 70 5.63 -6.29 3.64
N THR A 71 5.87 -5.29 2.79
CA THR A 71 5.08 -5.07 1.56
C THR A 71 5.26 -6.21 0.55
N SER A 72 6.47 -6.76 0.42
CA SER A 72 6.73 -7.87 -0.52
C SER A 72 6.12 -9.17 -0.02
N ALA A 73 6.10 -9.41 1.29
CA ALA A 73 5.44 -10.58 1.88
C ALA A 73 3.92 -10.55 1.63
N GLY A 74 3.27 -9.40 1.86
CA GLY A 74 1.84 -9.23 1.59
C GLY A 74 1.46 -9.46 0.12
N ILE A 75 2.29 -9.02 -0.84
CA ILE A 75 2.05 -9.27 -2.28
C ILE A 75 2.15 -10.75 -2.61
N VAL A 76 3.20 -11.44 -2.13
CA VAL A 76 3.40 -12.88 -2.34
C VAL A 76 2.23 -13.68 -1.76
N ALA A 77 1.81 -13.37 -0.54
CA ALA A 77 0.69 -14.04 0.12
C ALA A 77 -0.66 -13.78 -0.60
N SER A 78 -0.91 -12.55 -1.04
CA SER A 78 -2.13 -12.20 -1.79
C SER A 78 -2.24 -12.98 -3.11
N GLN A 79 -1.14 -13.05 -3.89
CA GLN A 79 -1.10 -13.84 -5.12
C GLN A 79 -1.17 -15.35 -4.86
N LEU A 80 -0.58 -15.83 -3.76
CA LEU A 80 -0.71 -17.23 -3.33
C LEU A 80 -2.16 -17.59 -2.99
N LEU A 81 -2.87 -16.75 -2.21
CA LEU A 81 -4.29 -16.98 -1.89
C LEU A 81 -5.21 -16.90 -3.12
N PHE A 82 -4.86 -16.09 -4.12
CA PHE A 82 -5.56 -16.03 -5.40
C PHE A 82 -5.42 -17.35 -6.18
N THR A 83 -4.22 -17.91 -6.27
CA THR A 83 -3.96 -19.17 -7.00
C THR A 83 -4.31 -20.43 -6.21
N PHE A 84 -4.27 -20.39 -4.87
CA PHE A 84 -4.59 -21.51 -3.97
C PHE A 84 -5.70 -21.12 -2.98
N THR A 85 -6.94 -21.19 -3.45
CA THR A 85 -8.15 -20.75 -2.71
C THR A 85 -8.45 -21.60 -1.45
N ALA A 86 -7.96 -22.84 -1.41
CA ALA A 86 -8.21 -23.82 -0.34
C ALA A 86 -7.28 -23.70 0.89
N ILE A 87 -6.36 -22.73 0.92
CA ILE A 87 -5.42 -22.52 2.03
C ILE A 87 -6.16 -22.14 3.32
N ARG A 88 -5.81 -22.81 4.42
CA ARG A 88 -6.46 -22.71 5.74
C ARG A 88 -5.63 -21.91 6.73
N PHE A 89 -4.30 -22.02 6.65
CA PHE A 89 -3.35 -21.20 7.38
C PHE A 89 -1.99 -21.18 6.67
N GLY A 90 -1.16 -20.21 7.05
CA GLY A 90 0.24 -20.13 6.64
C GLY A 90 1.23 -20.57 7.72
N VAL A 91 2.45 -20.87 7.31
CA VAL A 91 3.66 -20.73 8.11
C VAL A 91 4.61 -19.76 7.41
N MET A 92 5.14 -18.80 8.14
CA MET A 92 6.26 -17.96 7.69
C MET A 92 7.51 -18.48 8.36
N VAL A 93 8.47 -18.97 7.56
CA VAL A 93 9.65 -19.67 8.07
C VAL A 93 10.90 -19.07 7.44
N GLY A 94 11.84 -18.66 8.28
CA GLY A 94 13.08 -18.04 7.83
C GLY A 94 14.06 -17.78 8.97
N ILE A 95 14.98 -16.86 8.75
CA ILE A 95 15.98 -16.44 9.73
C ILE A 95 15.56 -15.15 10.46
N GLY A 96 16.08 -14.93 11.66
CA GLY A 96 15.87 -13.70 12.45
C GLY A 96 17.03 -13.44 13.41
N GLY A 97 17.05 -12.23 13.98
CA GLY A 97 18.06 -11.85 14.99
C GLY A 97 17.53 -12.05 16.40
N GLY A 98 18.22 -12.82 17.24
CA GLY A 98 17.78 -13.17 18.59
C GLY A 98 17.94 -12.03 19.61
N ALA A 99 17.16 -12.08 20.69
CA ALA A 99 17.25 -11.16 21.83
C ALA A 99 17.46 -11.96 23.14
N PRO A 100 18.71 -12.36 23.46
CA PRO A 100 19.00 -13.12 24.68
C PRO A 100 18.65 -12.33 25.94
N SER A 101 18.19 -13.01 26.97
CA SER A 101 17.85 -12.39 28.26
C SER A 101 18.11 -13.34 29.43
N ARG A 102 18.08 -12.82 30.66
CA ARG A 102 18.23 -13.64 31.89
C ARG A 102 17.14 -14.72 32.04
N THR A 103 16.04 -14.62 31.29
CA THR A 103 14.94 -15.59 31.28
C THR A 103 14.85 -16.41 29.99
N ALA A 104 15.70 -16.13 28.98
CA ALA A 104 15.76 -16.87 27.73
C ALA A 104 17.20 -16.84 27.16
N ASP A 105 17.97 -17.91 27.38
CA ASP A 105 19.29 -18.11 26.77
C ASP A 105 19.15 -18.55 25.31
N ILE A 106 18.89 -17.56 24.45
CA ILE A 106 18.79 -17.73 23.00
C ILE A 106 20.20 -17.81 22.40
N ARG A 107 20.46 -18.85 21.61
CA ARG A 107 21.74 -19.10 20.93
C ARG A 107 21.61 -19.05 19.42
N LEU A 108 22.71 -18.78 18.72
CA LEU A 108 22.73 -18.92 17.27
C LEU A 108 22.38 -20.38 16.90
N GLY A 109 21.51 -20.55 15.91
CA GLY A 109 20.92 -21.84 15.54
C GLY A 109 19.63 -22.24 16.28
N ASP A 110 19.27 -21.59 17.39
CA ASP A 110 17.97 -21.82 18.06
C ASP A 110 16.79 -21.41 17.17
N VAL A 111 15.57 -21.84 17.54
CA VAL A 111 14.32 -21.48 16.87
C VAL A 111 13.44 -20.67 17.81
N VAL A 112 12.97 -19.51 17.37
CA VAL A 112 11.94 -18.71 18.05
C VAL A 112 10.61 -18.84 17.29
N VAL A 113 9.54 -19.10 18.02
CA VAL A 113 8.20 -19.37 17.47
C VAL A 113 7.18 -18.39 18.05
N SER A 114 6.42 -17.74 17.18
CA SER A 114 5.40 -16.74 17.57
C SER A 114 4.27 -17.39 18.39
N LYS A 115 4.12 -16.98 19.66
CA LYS A 115 3.07 -17.45 20.57
C LYS A 115 2.23 -16.28 21.09
N PRO A 116 0.90 -16.27 20.88
CA PRO A 116 0.01 -15.25 21.43
C PRO A 116 0.18 -15.10 22.95
N THR A 117 0.32 -13.86 23.41
CA THR A 117 0.63 -13.54 24.82
C THR A 117 -0.17 -12.31 25.25
N GLY A 118 -1.03 -12.47 26.26
CA GLY A 118 -1.93 -11.41 26.71
C GLY A 118 -2.86 -10.93 25.59
N THR A 119 -2.75 -9.65 25.22
CA THR A 119 -3.51 -9.01 24.14
C THR A 119 -2.80 -9.04 22.77
N LEU A 120 -1.60 -9.64 22.67
CA LEU A 120 -0.77 -9.62 21.46
C LEU A 120 -0.82 -10.95 20.71
N GLY A 121 -1.03 -10.91 19.39
CA GLY A 121 -1.24 -12.09 18.54
C GLY A 121 -0.03 -13.01 18.30
N GLY A 122 1.12 -12.76 18.93
CA GLY A 122 2.38 -13.51 18.74
C GLY A 122 3.43 -12.75 17.93
N VAL A 123 3.00 -11.76 17.14
CA VAL A 123 3.87 -10.82 16.40
C VAL A 123 3.56 -9.40 16.84
N VAL A 124 4.60 -8.57 16.90
CA VAL A 124 4.54 -7.16 17.31
C VAL A 124 5.19 -6.31 16.22
N GLN A 125 4.40 -5.54 15.48
CA GLN A 125 4.96 -4.45 14.69
C GLN A 125 5.38 -3.32 15.65
N PHE A 126 6.69 -3.09 15.79
CA PHE A 126 7.21 -2.15 16.80
C PHE A 126 7.40 -0.72 16.27
N ASP A 127 7.42 -0.53 14.95
CA ASP A 127 7.50 0.79 14.29
C ASP A 127 6.12 1.46 14.07
N LEU A 128 5.01 0.79 14.39
CA LEU A 128 3.64 1.27 14.14
C LEU A 128 2.96 1.84 15.39
N GLY A 129 2.68 3.15 15.37
CA GLY A 129 2.02 3.84 16.48
C GLY A 129 1.85 5.35 16.27
N LYS A 130 1.32 6.03 17.28
CA LYS A 130 1.17 7.49 17.35
C LYS A 130 2.23 8.10 18.26
N THR A 131 2.86 9.19 17.83
CA THR A 131 3.67 10.04 18.71
C THR A 131 2.76 11.03 19.41
N LEU A 132 2.67 10.93 20.74
CA LEU A 132 1.91 11.84 21.59
C LEU A 132 2.58 13.22 21.67
N SER A 133 1.84 14.23 22.15
CA SER A 133 2.31 15.62 22.25
C SER A 133 3.60 15.79 23.06
N ASN A 134 3.77 14.96 24.10
CA ASN A 134 4.97 14.89 24.95
C ASN A 134 6.15 14.11 24.33
N GLY A 135 6.03 13.63 23.09
CA GLY A 135 7.08 12.88 22.39
C GLY A 135 7.12 11.37 22.72
N ARG A 136 6.27 10.87 23.62
CA ARG A 136 6.14 9.41 23.83
C ARG A 136 5.48 8.76 22.62
N PHE A 137 5.99 7.61 22.22
CA PHE A 137 5.38 6.74 21.22
C PHE A 137 4.37 5.80 21.89
N GLU A 138 3.21 5.62 21.26
CA GLU A 138 2.14 4.73 21.70
C GLU A 138 1.70 3.83 20.53
N ARG A 139 1.87 2.51 20.67
CA ARG A 139 1.41 1.54 19.67
C ARG A 139 -0.11 1.54 19.63
N THR A 140 -0.70 1.58 18.44
CA THR A 140 -2.16 1.78 18.25
C THR A 140 -2.93 0.54 17.81
N GLY A 141 -2.38 -0.66 18.00
CA GLY A 141 -3.04 -1.91 17.65
C GLY A 141 -2.26 -3.14 18.08
N ALA A 142 -2.87 -4.30 17.87
CA ALA A 142 -2.25 -5.61 17.97
C ALA A 142 -2.60 -6.39 16.70
N LEU A 143 -1.63 -7.11 16.15
CA LEU A 143 -1.83 -7.94 14.97
C LEU A 143 -2.67 -9.18 15.29
N ASN A 144 -3.36 -9.72 14.29
CA ASN A 144 -4.14 -10.96 14.40
C ASN A 144 -3.31 -12.15 14.90
N LYS A 145 -3.99 -13.13 15.51
CA LYS A 145 -3.40 -14.36 16.06
C LYS A 145 -3.50 -15.55 15.08
N PRO A 146 -2.60 -16.55 15.15
CA PRO A 146 -2.71 -17.77 14.36
C PRO A 146 -4.00 -18.57 14.67
N PRO A 147 -4.52 -19.39 13.73
CA PRO A 147 -5.71 -20.21 13.93
C PRO A 147 -5.57 -21.27 15.04
N GLN A 148 -6.69 -21.70 15.62
CA GLN A 148 -6.68 -22.62 16.76
C GLN A 148 -6.05 -24.00 16.46
N VAL A 149 -6.20 -24.52 15.24
CA VAL A 149 -5.60 -25.82 14.84
C VAL A 149 -4.07 -25.81 15.00
N ILE A 150 -3.41 -24.75 14.54
CA ILE A 150 -1.94 -24.65 14.58
C ILE A 150 -1.45 -24.27 15.99
N LEU A 151 -2.22 -23.50 16.76
CA LEU A 151 -1.95 -23.27 18.20
C LEU A 151 -2.10 -24.55 19.05
N THR A 152 -2.95 -25.49 18.64
CA THR A 152 -3.11 -26.80 19.30
C THR A 152 -1.89 -27.68 19.02
N ALA A 153 -1.42 -27.74 17.76
CA ALA A 153 -0.19 -28.44 17.40
C ALA A 153 1.06 -27.88 18.11
N LEU A 154 1.17 -26.55 18.23
CA LEU A 154 2.23 -25.90 19.03
C LEU A 154 2.23 -26.34 20.51
N SER A 155 1.05 -26.61 21.07
CA SER A 155 0.91 -27.03 22.46
C SER A 155 1.37 -28.49 22.68
N SER A 156 1.23 -29.35 21.66
CA SER A 156 1.81 -30.71 21.69
C SER A 156 3.33 -30.66 21.61
N LEU A 157 3.89 -29.94 20.61
CA LEU A 157 5.34 -29.86 20.44
C LEU A 157 6.04 -29.21 21.66
N GLN A 158 5.41 -28.22 22.30
CA GLN A 158 5.96 -27.64 23.51
C GLN A 158 6.03 -28.66 24.68
N ALA A 159 5.15 -29.67 24.71
CA ALA A 159 5.25 -30.78 25.66
C ALA A 159 6.34 -31.79 25.27
N ASP A 160 6.47 -32.11 23.97
CA ASP A 160 7.52 -33.00 23.46
C ASP A 160 8.93 -32.39 23.69
N ASP A 161 9.08 -31.08 23.53
CA ASP A 161 10.32 -30.35 23.84
C ASP A 161 10.62 -30.35 25.35
N MET A 162 9.59 -30.24 26.22
CA MET A 162 9.74 -30.39 27.68
C MET A 162 10.16 -31.81 28.11
N MET A 163 9.77 -32.84 27.36
CA MET A 163 10.26 -34.22 27.56
C MET A 163 11.65 -34.46 26.96
N GLY A 164 12.20 -33.51 26.19
CA GLY A 164 13.45 -33.68 25.46
C GLY A 164 13.33 -34.63 24.25
N THR A 165 12.12 -34.89 23.76
CA THR A 165 11.81 -35.81 22.65
C THR A 165 11.66 -35.12 21.29
N SER A 166 12.21 -33.91 21.16
CA SER A 166 12.14 -33.08 19.94
C SER A 166 12.71 -33.79 18.72
N GLN A 167 11.96 -33.78 17.61
CA GLN A 167 12.37 -34.44 16.36
C GLN A 167 13.31 -33.57 15.48
N VAL A 168 13.55 -32.31 15.87
CA VAL A 168 14.35 -31.35 15.07
C VAL A 168 15.76 -31.88 14.75
N PRO A 169 16.57 -32.43 15.68
CA PRO A 169 17.90 -32.97 15.37
C PRO A 169 17.87 -34.17 14.41
N ALA A 170 16.84 -35.03 14.52
CA ALA A 170 16.65 -36.18 13.63
C ALA A 170 16.27 -35.74 12.21
N ILE A 171 15.40 -34.72 12.08
CA ILE A 171 15.02 -34.14 10.79
C ILE A 171 16.22 -33.46 10.12
N LEU A 172 17.04 -32.70 10.85
CA LEU A 172 18.29 -32.10 10.35
C LEU A 172 19.28 -33.16 9.85
N SER A 173 19.47 -34.23 10.64
CA SER A 173 20.32 -35.37 10.26
C SER A 173 19.82 -36.05 8.97
N ASN A 174 18.50 -36.19 8.82
CA ASN A 174 17.90 -36.78 7.62
C ASN A 174 17.90 -35.84 6.42
N MET A 175 17.80 -34.51 6.61
CA MET A 175 17.97 -33.50 5.56
C MET A 175 19.36 -33.60 4.93
N VAL A 176 20.42 -33.64 5.74
CA VAL A 176 21.80 -33.78 5.27
C VAL A 176 22.01 -35.11 4.54
N ARG A 177 21.46 -36.22 5.06
CA ARG A 177 21.50 -37.53 4.38
C ARG A 177 20.75 -37.55 3.04
N LYS A 178 19.61 -36.87 2.94
CA LYS A 178 18.78 -36.75 1.71
C LYS A 178 19.43 -35.84 0.67
N TYR A 179 20.19 -34.84 1.11
CA TYR A 179 20.88 -33.86 0.26
C TYR A 179 22.32 -33.60 0.74
N PRO A 180 23.29 -34.50 0.47
CA PRO A 180 24.67 -34.36 0.98
C PRO A 180 25.37 -33.04 0.61
N ALA A 181 25.02 -32.43 -0.54
CA ALA A 181 25.52 -31.11 -0.93
C ALA A 181 25.14 -29.97 0.04
N MET A 182 24.12 -30.16 0.88
CA MET A 182 23.75 -29.20 1.93
C MET A 182 24.66 -29.27 3.16
N GLU A 183 25.34 -30.39 3.41
CA GLU A 183 26.21 -30.58 4.60
C GLU A 183 27.21 -29.43 4.78
N LYS A 184 27.88 -29.02 3.69
CA LYS A 184 28.90 -27.97 3.68
C LYS A 184 28.41 -26.57 4.11
N ARG A 185 27.09 -26.32 4.12
CA ARG A 185 26.51 -25.00 4.45
C ARG A 185 25.46 -25.06 5.56
N PHE A 186 24.70 -26.13 5.66
CA PHE A 186 23.57 -26.31 6.57
C PHE A 186 23.89 -27.24 7.77
N ALA A 187 25.16 -27.57 8.00
CA ALA A 187 25.61 -28.21 9.25
C ALA A 187 25.80 -27.17 10.37
N HIS A 188 25.76 -27.62 11.63
CA HIS A 188 25.99 -26.77 12.80
C HIS A 188 27.43 -26.22 12.83
N PRO A 189 27.66 -24.89 12.88
CA PRO A 189 29.01 -24.31 12.95
C PRO A 189 29.81 -24.68 14.22
N GLY A 190 29.13 -25.17 15.26
CA GLY A 190 29.70 -25.55 16.55
C GLY A 190 29.58 -24.45 17.60
N GLN A 191 29.31 -24.84 18.86
CA GLN A 191 29.08 -23.87 19.97
C GLN A 191 30.22 -22.85 20.19
N HIS A 192 31.43 -23.11 19.69
CA HIS A 192 32.55 -22.18 19.81
C HIS A 192 32.48 -20.98 18.83
N GLN A 193 31.49 -20.97 17.92
CA GLN A 193 31.16 -19.89 16.97
C GLN A 193 29.93 -19.08 17.43
N ASP A 194 29.37 -19.37 18.61
CA ASP A 194 28.18 -18.72 19.18
C ASP A 194 28.57 -17.49 20.03
N TRP A 195 28.96 -16.41 19.34
CA TRP A 195 29.48 -15.20 19.97
C TRP A 195 28.38 -14.17 20.21
N VAL A 196 28.08 -13.91 21.49
CA VAL A 196 27.27 -12.76 21.92
C VAL A 196 28.15 -11.80 22.72
N PHE A 197 28.11 -10.52 22.35
CA PHE A 197 28.88 -9.46 23.00
C PHE A 197 28.00 -8.66 23.98
N GLU A 198 28.62 -7.91 24.89
CA GLU A 198 27.92 -6.89 25.65
C GLU A 198 27.15 -5.92 24.73
N ALA A 199 25.89 -5.63 25.05
CA ALA A 199 24.99 -4.81 24.23
C ALA A 199 25.49 -3.37 23.97
N THR A 200 26.46 -2.89 24.75
CA THR A 200 27.12 -1.57 24.63
C THR A 200 28.45 -1.61 23.88
N TYR A 201 28.91 -2.79 23.48
CA TYR A 201 30.08 -2.95 22.60
C TYR A 201 29.64 -2.91 21.14
N GLU A 202 30.44 -2.27 20.30
CA GLU A 202 30.15 -2.05 18.87
C GLU A 202 31.21 -2.73 18.00
N HIS A 203 30.77 -3.31 16.87
CA HIS A 203 31.65 -4.08 16.00
C HIS A 203 32.86 -3.28 15.47
N THR A 204 34.07 -3.68 15.89
CA THR A 204 35.33 -3.04 15.49
C THR A 204 35.85 -3.58 14.16
N GLY A 205 35.22 -3.15 13.05
CA GLY A 205 35.66 -3.47 11.70
C GLY A 205 34.82 -2.84 10.59
N ALA A 206 35.34 -2.89 9.37
CA ALA A 206 34.58 -2.64 8.13
C ALA A 206 34.13 -3.94 7.44
N GLY A 207 34.24 -5.08 8.15
CA GLY A 207 33.97 -6.42 7.65
C GLY A 207 32.56 -6.92 7.96
N SER A 208 32.41 -8.25 7.98
CA SER A 208 31.18 -8.94 8.44
C SER A 208 31.49 -10.24 9.21
N SER A 209 32.68 -10.30 9.80
CA SER A 209 33.10 -11.34 10.75
C SER A 209 33.73 -10.65 11.96
N CYS A 210 33.56 -11.24 13.15
CA CYS A 210 34.00 -10.63 14.40
C CYS A 210 35.40 -11.10 14.84
N ASP A 211 36.25 -11.48 13.87
CA ASP A 211 37.61 -11.95 14.12
C ASP A 211 38.52 -10.86 14.72
N SER A 212 38.20 -9.59 14.44
CA SER A 212 38.85 -8.38 14.98
C SER A 212 38.09 -7.75 16.16
N CYS A 213 37.09 -8.44 16.73
CA CYS A 213 36.39 -7.99 17.93
C CYS A 213 37.11 -8.43 19.21
N ASP A 214 37.00 -7.59 20.23
CA ASP A 214 37.55 -7.85 21.55
C ASP A 214 36.78 -8.98 22.25
N ARG A 215 37.47 -10.09 22.51
CA ARG A 215 36.89 -11.30 23.10
C ARG A 215 36.63 -11.15 24.60
N ASP A 216 37.25 -10.18 25.26
CA ASP A 216 36.98 -9.88 26.67
C ASP A 216 35.63 -9.14 26.85
N ARG A 217 34.99 -8.73 25.73
CA ARG A 217 33.63 -8.15 25.67
C ARG A 217 32.53 -9.19 25.40
N LEU A 218 32.86 -10.49 25.34
CA LEU A 218 31.89 -11.58 25.17
C LEU A 218 31.14 -11.85 26.49
N ILE A 219 29.83 -12.08 26.41
CA ILE A 219 29.06 -12.48 27.59
C ILE A 219 29.38 -13.94 27.92
N ASN A 220 29.98 -14.18 29.09
CA ASN A 220 30.27 -15.52 29.58
C ASN A 220 28.95 -16.30 29.81
N ARG A 221 28.85 -17.48 29.21
CA ARG A 221 27.69 -18.39 29.28
C ARG A 221 28.17 -19.84 29.34
N ASP A 222 27.53 -20.66 30.17
CA ASP A 222 27.86 -22.09 30.24
C ASP A 222 27.68 -22.79 28.89
N LYS A 223 28.56 -23.75 28.58
CA LYS A 223 28.44 -24.58 27.38
C LYS A 223 27.23 -25.51 27.52
N ARG A 224 26.37 -25.59 26.50
CA ARG A 224 25.28 -26.58 26.48
C ARG A 224 25.85 -28.00 26.38
N LEU A 225 25.20 -28.94 27.08
CA LEU A 225 25.56 -30.37 27.08
C LEU A 225 25.45 -31.03 25.69
N LYS A 226 24.71 -30.40 24.77
CA LYS A 226 24.53 -30.82 23.39
C LYS A 226 24.59 -29.61 22.45
N ASP A 227 24.80 -29.91 21.17
CA ASP A 227 24.73 -28.97 20.04
C ASP A 227 23.32 -28.92 19.41
N ASP A 228 22.33 -29.57 20.03
CA ASP A 228 20.92 -29.56 19.59
C ASP A 228 20.33 -28.12 19.69
N PRO A 229 19.55 -27.65 18.70
CA PRO A 229 18.89 -26.35 18.76
C PRO A 229 17.74 -26.36 19.77
N VAL A 230 17.55 -25.25 20.51
CA VAL A 230 16.46 -25.07 21.48
C VAL A 230 15.33 -24.27 20.86
N VAL A 231 14.08 -24.66 21.17
CA VAL A 231 12.86 -23.96 20.73
C VAL A 231 12.39 -23.01 21.83
N HIS A 232 12.18 -21.75 21.48
CA HIS A 232 11.70 -20.69 22.38
C HIS A 232 10.35 -20.17 21.89
N TYR A 233 9.39 -19.99 22.81
CA TYR A 233 8.01 -19.62 22.48
C TYR A 233 7.67 -18.25 23.07
N GLY A 234 7.34 -17.27 22.24
CA GLY A 234 7.04 -15.91 22.71
C GLY A 234 6.69 -14.92 21.61
N LEU A 235 6.88 -13.63 21.88
CA LEU A 235 6.57 -12.56 20.93
C LEU A 235 7.73 -12.32 19.96
N ILE A 236 7.41 -12.11 18.68
CA ILE A 236 8.37 -11.76 17.63
C ILE A 236 8.19 -10.30 17.23
N ALA A 237 9.28 -9.54 17.15
CA ALA A 237 9.29 -8.15 16.71
C ALA A 237 9.44 -8.04 15.18
N SER A 238 8.62 -7.19 14.55
CA SER A 238 8.54 -7.02 13.09
C SER A 238 8.63 -5.53 12.70
N SER A 239 9.37 -5.20 11.64
CA SER A 239 9.51 -3.84 11.10
C SER A 239 10.09 -3.86 9.67
N ASN A 240 9.95 -2.77 8.91
CA ASN A 240 10.72 -2.60 7.67
C ASN A 240 12.20 -2.23 7.91
N GLN A 241 12.65 -2.09 9.16
CA GLN A 241 14.02 -1.72 9.53
C GLN A 241 14.82 -2.91 10.11
N VAL A 242 16.09 -3.03 9.71
CA VAL A 242 17.02 -4.04 10.28
C VAL A 242 17.46 -3.57 11.67
N MET A 243 17.10 -4.31 12.73
CA MET A 243 17.67 -4.06 14.07
C MET A 243 19.17 -4.38 14.08
N ARG A 244 19.99 -3.40 14.51
CA ARG A 244 21.48 -3.44 14.53
C ARG A 244 22.11 -2.78 15.75
N ASP A 245 21.32 -2.48 16.77
CA ASP A 245 21.74 -1.74 17.97
C ASP A 245 21.42 -2.63 19.18
N GLY A 246 22.46 -3.07 19.91
CA GLY A 246 22.32 -3.98 21.04
C GLY A 246 21.54 -3.36 22.22
N VAL A 247 21.68 -2.05 22.43
CA VAL A 247 20.99 -1.32 23.50
C VAL A 247 19.52 -1.13 23.14
N ALA A 248 19.21 -0.79 21.89
CA ALA A 248 17.84 -0.69 21.39
C ALA A 248 17.15 -2.06 21.38
N ARG A 249 17.85 -3.13 20.98
CA ARG A 249 17.41 -4.53 21.06
C ARG A 249 17.02 -4.89 22.49
N ASP A 250 17.93 -4.76 23.45
CA ASP A 250 17.68 -5.17 24.84
C ASP A 250 16.56 -4.35 25.47
N ARG A 251 16.51 -3.04 25.17
CA ARG A 251 15.43 -2.15 25.62
C ARG A 251 14.07 -2.59 25.06
N LEU A 252 13.97 -2.87 23.76
CA LEU A 252 12.71 -3.31 23.14
C LEU A 252 12.31 -4.73 23.59
N ALA A 253 13.28 -5.62 23.79
CA ALA A 253 13.05 -6.94 24.39
C ALA A 253 12.45 -6.81 25.81
N GLN A 254 12.98 -5.90 26.63
CA GLN A 254 12.46 -5.63 27.98
C GLN A 254 11.10 -4.90 27.97
N GLU A 255 10.90 -3.89 27.10
CA GLU A 255 9.65 -3.12 27.01
C GLU A 255 8.48 -3.91 26.41
N LEU A 256 8.77 -4.86 25.50
CA LEU A 256 7.74 -5.55 24.69
C LEU A 256 7.65 -7.06 24.94
N GLY A 257 8.60 -7.68 25.65
CA GLY A 257 8.65 -9.13 25.87
C GLY A 257 8.98 -9.94 24.62
N VAL A 258 9.73 -9.36 23.67
CA VAL A 258 10.06 -9.98 22.38
C VAL A 258 11.36 -10.78 22.43
N LEU A 259 11.38 -11.93 21.75
CA LEU A 259 12.49 -12.90 21.77
C LEU A 259 13.39 -12.85 20.52
N CYS A 260 12.88 -12.34 19.39
CA CYS A 260 13.66 -12.09 18.19
C CYS A 260 13.07 -10.97 17.33
N PHE A 261 13.87 -10.46 16.40
CA PHE A 261 13.52 -9.43 15.42
C PHE A 261 13.60 -10.01 13.99
N GLU A 262 12.60 -9.71 13.18
CA GLU A 262 12.51 -10.04 11.75
C GLU A 262 11.84 -8.91 10.97
N MET A 263 11.65 -9.06 9.65
CA MET A 263 11.31 -7.94 8.77
C MET A 263 10.08 -8.12 7.86
N GLU A 264 9.39 -9.27 7.91
CA GLU A 264 8.34 -9.59 6.94
C GLU A 264 6.95 -9.84 7.57
N ALA A 265 6.87 -10.37 8.79
CA ALA A 265 5.64 -10.98 9.32
C ALA A 265 4.47 -10.01 9.50
N ALA A 266 4.70 -8.76 9.93
CA ALA A 266 3.60 -7.79 10.10
C ALA A 266 2.90 -7.44 8.77
N GLY A 267 3.51 -7.72 7.62
CA GLY A 267 2.87 -7.61 6.30
C GLY A 267 1.90 -8.76 5.97
N LEU A 268 1.86 -9.80 6.82
CA LEU A 268 1.01 -10.98 6.67
C LEU A 268 -0.11 -11.06 7.69
N MET A 269 0.18 -10.88 8.99
CA MET A 269 -0.67 -11.38 10.08
C MET A 269 -2.17 -11.04 9.97
N ASP A 270 -2.51 -9.82 9.55
CA ASP A 270 -3.90 -9.34 9.53
C ASP A 270 -4.73 -9.89 8.36
N SER A 271 -4.10 -10.25 7.22
CA SER A 271 -4.75 -10.76 6.00
C SER A 271 -4.39 -12.21 5.66
N PHE A 272 -3.38 -12.78 6.32
CA PHE A 272 -2.87 -14.12 6.10
C PHE A 272 -2.52 -14.76 7.45
N PRO A 273 -3.49 -15.42 8.13
CA PRO A 273 -3.28 -16.04 9.43
C PRO A 273 -2.20 -17.12 9.39
N CYS A 274 -1.04 -16.83 9.98
CA CYS A 274 0.12 -17.70 9.97
C CYS A 274 0.86 -17.76 11.31
N VAL A 275 1.61 -18.84 11.54
CA VAL A 275 2.64 -18.90 12.59
C VAL A 275 3.97 -18.47 12.00
N VAL A 276 4.72 -17.64 12.74
CA VAL A 276 6.06 -17.19 12.37
C VAL A 276 7.10 -18.03 13.13
N ILE A 277 8.07 -18.55 12.39
CA ILE A 277 9.12 -19.46 12.88
C ILE A 277 10.45 -18.89 12.40
N ARG A 278 11.27 -18.35 13.30
CA ARG A 278 12.56 -17.74 12.97
C ARG A 278 13.72 -18.49 13.61
N GLY A 279 14.60 -19.01 12.77
CA GLY A 279 15.89 -19.55 13.20
C GLY A 279 16.86 -18.40 13.47
N ILE A 280 17.62 -18.48 14.56
CA ILE A 280 18.44 -17.37 15.02
C ILE A 280 19.80 -17.36 14.33
N CYS A 281 20.04 -16.38 13.45
CA CYS A 281 21.26 -16.27 12.65
C CYS A 281 22.22 -15.17 13.09
N ASP A 282 21.73 -14.19 13.85
CA ASP A 282 22.53 -13.13 14.48
C ASP A 282 21.85 -12.67 15.79
N TYR A 283 22.42 -11.67 16.46
CA TYR A 283 21.92 -11.15 17.74
C TYR A 283 21.28 -9.76 17.66
N SER A 284 20.78 -9.32 16.51
CA SER A 284 20.11 -8.01 16.34
C SER A 284 20.95 -6.77 16.74
N ASP A 285 22.26 -6.93 16.93
CA ASP A 285 23.22 -5.85 17.20
C ASP A 285 24.10 -5.60 15.95
N SER A 286 25.25 -4.95 16.13
CA SER A 286 26.18 -4.65 15.03
C SER A 286 27.08 -5.83 14.63
N HIS A 287 27.14 -6.92 15.40
CA HIS A 287 28.04 -8.07 15.20
C HIS A 287 27.50 -9.10 14.19
N LYS A 288 26.70 -8.68 13.20
CA LYS A 288 25.99 -9.57 12.28
C LYS A 288 26.93 -10.35 11.35
N SER A 289 27.11 -11.64 11.64
CA SER A 289 27.76 -12.62 10.77
C SER A 289 26.75 -13.29 9.82
N LYS A 290 27.22 -13.75 8.66
CA LYS A 290 26.42 -14.60 7.74
C LYS A 290 26.58 -16.10 7.99
N GLN A 291 27.58 -16.50 8.78
CA GLN A 291 28.00 -17.90 8.98
C GLN A 291 26.90 -18.84 9.48
N TRP A 292 25.91 -18.29 10.21
CA TRP A 292 24.82 -19.06 10.81
C TRP A 292 23.52 -19.05 10.00
N GLN A 293 23.43 -18.31 8.87
CA GLN A 293 22.16 -18.11 8.15
C GLN A 293 21.58 -19.41 7.59
N GLU A 294 22.38 -20.22 6.89
CA GLU A 294 21.94 -21.52 6.38
C GLU A 294 21.54 -22.50 7.50
N TYR A 295 22.34 -22.64 8.56
CA TYR A 295 21.98 -23.53 9.67
C TYR A 295 20.69 -23.09 10.37
N ALA A 296 20.56 -21.80 10.68
CA ALA A 296 19.34 -21.22 11.26
C ALA A 296 18.10 -21.46 10.38
N ALA A 297 18.23 -21.33 9.06
CA ALA A 297 17.14 -21.65 8.13
C ALA A 297 16.76 -23.14 8.14
N ALA A 298 17.73 -24.04 8.28
CA ALA A 298 17.47 -25.47 8.43
C ALA A 298 16.79 -25.81 9.77
N THR A 299 17.21 -25.23 10.89
CA THR A 299 16.57 -25.48 12.20
C THR A 299 15.13 -24.98 12.23
N ALA A 300 14.88 -23.78 11.69
CA ALA A 300 13.54 -23.22 11.52
C ALA A 300 12.65 -24.12 10.62
N ALA A 301 13.17 -24.57 9.48
CA ALA A 301 12.44 -25.45 8.57
C ALA A 301 12.18 -26.85 9.19
N ALA A 302 13.13 -27.40 9.93
CA ALA A 302 12.96 -28.67 10.63
C ALA A 302 11.88 -28.57 11.73
N TYR A 303 11.82 -27.47 12.48
CA TYR A 303 10.72 -27.22 13.41
C TYR A 303 9.37 -27.01 12.70
N ALA A 304 9.34 -26.27 11.60
CA ALA A 304 8.14 -26.12 10.78
C ALA A 304 7.62 -27.46 10.24
N LYS A 305 8.52 -28.40 9.89
CA LYS A 305 8.17 -29.78 9.56
C LYS A 305 7.50 -30.50 10.73
N CYS A 306 8.05 -30.42 11.94
CA CYS A 306 7.41 -30.96 13.15
C CYS A 306 5.99 -30.40 13.29
N LEU A 307 5.83 -29.08 13.16
CA LEU A 307 4.56 -28.38 13.41
C LEU A 307 3.46 -28.75 12.40
N ILE A 308 3.80 -28.85 11.12
CA ILE A 308 2.86 -29.31 10.10
C ILE A 308 2.49 -30.78 10.35
N SER A 309 3.47 -31.63 10.67
CA SER A 309 3.24 -33.06 10.93
C SER A 309 2.40 -33.32 12.20
N ALA A 310 2.52 -32.47 13.22
CA ALA A 310 1.72 -32.51 14.45
C ALA A 310 0.32 -31.87 14.30
N SER A 311 0.03 -31.23 13.17
CA SER A 311 -1.30 -30.65 12.90
C SER A 311 -2.29 -31.73 12.46
N SER A 312 -3.48 -31.77 13.07
CA SER A 312 -4.50 -32.77 12.71
C SER A 312 -5.04 -32.53 11.30
N ILE A 313 -4.85 -33.50 10.40
CA ILE A 313 -5.33 -33.45 9.00
C ILE A 313 -6.84 -33.16 8.94
N VAL A 314 -7.62 -33.82 9.80
CA VAL A 314 -9.08 -33.63 9.88
C VAL A 314 -9.42 -32.19 10.31
N GLN A 315 -8.79 -31.68 11.37
CA GLN A 315 -9.05 -30.32 11.85
C GLN A 315 -8.60 -29.26 10.85
N THR A 316 -7.46 -29.45 10.18
CA THR A 316 -6.99 -28.58 9.09
C THR A 316 -8.02 -28.54 7.97
N ALA A 317 -8.53 -29.69 7.51
CA ALA A 317 -9.55 -29.75 6.45
C ALA A 317 -10.86 -29.05 6.84
N THR A 318 -11.29 -29.14 8.10
CA THR A 318 -12.51 -28.47 8.61
C THR A 318 -12.31 -27.00 9.01
N THR A 319 -11.06 -26.52 9.14
CA THR A 319 -10.78 -25.11 9.44
C THR A 319 -11.24 -24.25 8.25
N GLN A 320 -11.77 -23.05 8.48
CA GLN A 320 -12.16 -22.13 7.40
C GLN A 320 -10.95 -21.77 6.51
N THR A 321 -11.18 -21.46 5.22
CA THR A 321 -10.10 -20.93 4.37
C THR A 321 -9.70 -19.53 4.81
N VAL A 322 -8.47 -19.11 4.52
CA VAL A 322 -8.02 -17.74 4.77
C VAL A 322 -8.92 -16.72 4.05
N LEU A 323 -9.39 -17.06 2.83
CA LEU A 323 -10.35 -16.26 2.07
C LEU A 323 -11.72 -16.14 2.77
N GLN A 324 -12.19 -17.19 3.46
CA GLN A 324 -13.41 -17.13 4.27
C GLN A 324 -13.20 -16.28 5.53
N VAL A 325 -12.13 -16.51 6.29
CA VAL A 325 -11.85 -15.78 7.55
C VAL A 325 -11.70 -14.27 7.30
N THR A 326 -10.95 -13.88 6.27
CA THR A 326 -10.75 -12.47 5.89
C THR A 326 -12.00 -11.79 5.33
N SER A 327 -13.01 -12.56 4.90
CA SER A 327 -14.31 -12.04 4.47
C SER A 327 -15.32 -11.98 5.62
N GLY A 328 -15.27 -12.93 6.55
CA GLY A 328 -16.23 -13.10 7.64
C GLY A 328 -15.99 -12.21 8.87
N SER A 329 -14.85 -11.53 8.98
CA SER A 329 -14.51 -10.67 10.13
C SER A 329 -15.31 -9.35 10.22
N GLY A 330 -16.40 -9.21 9.45
CA GLY A 330 -17.35 -8.10 9.50
C GLY A 330 -18.61 -8.45 10.30
N GLN A 331 -18.47 -8.92 11.55
CA GLN A 331 -19.64 -9.13 12.40
C GLN A 331 -20.32 -7.79 12.71
N SER A 332 -21.61 -7.70 12.33
CA SER A 332 -22.49 -6.62 12.73
C SER A 332 -22.65 -6.59 14.25
N LEU A 333 -22.41 -5.45 14.87
CA LEU A 333 -22.85 -5.18 16.23
C LEU A 333 -24.33 -4.81 16.18
N ASP A 334 -25.21 -5.70 16.62
CA ASP A 334 -26.65 -5.44 16.72
C ASP A 334 -26.90 -4.18 17.61
N PRO A 335 -27.51 -3.11 17.08
CA PRO A 335 -27.76 -1.88 17.85
C PRO A 335 -28.79 -2.03 19.00
N ARG A 336 -29.43 -3.20 19.18
CA ARG A 336 -30.68 -3.33 19.95
C ARG A 336 -30.58 -3.90 21.37
N VAL A 337 -29.42 -3.83 22.03
CA VAL A 337 -29.33 -4.07 23.48
C VAL A 337 -28.55 -2.96 24.20
N PHE A 338 -29.27 -1.91 24.60
CA PHE A 338 -28.80 -0.93 25.59
C PHE A 338 -29.41 -1.24 26.97
N PRO A 339 -28.61 -1.69 27.96
CA PRO A 339 -29.00 -1.59 29.36
C PRO A 339 -29.08 -0.11 29.74
N SER A 340 -30.24 0.33 30.24
CA SER A 340 -30.49 1.73 30.59
C SER A 340 -29.56 2.20 31.72
N ARG A 341 -28.65 3.15 31.41
CA ARG A 341 -27.85 3.84 32.42
C ARG A 341 -28.64 5.04 32.94
N SER A 342 -29.29 4.88 34.09
CA SER A 342 -29.97 5.96 34.80
C SER A 342 -28.98 7.03 35.23
N GLU A 343 -29.34 8.30 35.04
CA GLU A 343 -28.57 9.43 35.54
C GLU A 343 -28.60 9.47 37.09
N GLN A 344 -27.45 9.71 37.70
CA GLN A 344 -27.37 10.36 39.02
C GLN A 344 -25.98 10.96 39.21
N ALA A 345 -25.92 12.29 39.37
CA ALA A 345 -24.72 13.01 39.72
C ALA A 345 -24.62 13.17 41.24
N VAL A 346 -23.45 12.89 41.82
CA VAL A 346 -23.15 13.21 43.23
C VAL A 346 -21.75 13.81 43.31
N THR A 347 -21.63 14.89 44.09
CA THR A 347 -20.41 15.65 44.37
C THR A 347 -19.52 14.96 45.42
N PRO A 348 -18.22 15.28 45.48
CA PRO A 348 -17.33 14.74 46.52
C PRO A 348 -17.51 15.48 47.85
N ASP A 349 -17.63 14.77 48.99
CA ASP A 349 -16.90 15.11 50.24
C ASP A 349 -17.00 14.07 51.41
N VAL A 350 -16.13 14.25 52.43
CA VAL A 350 -16.19 13.81 53.86
C VAL A 350 -16.30 12.30 54.23
N ALA A 351 -15.12 11.68 54.31
CA ALA A 351 -14.47 11.04 55.48
C ALA A 351 -15.22 10.35 56.67
N LYS A 352 -14.58 9.24 57.13
CA LYS A 352 -14.38 8.69 58.52
C LYS A 352 -14.94 7.28 58.85
N GLN A 353 -14.15 6.58 59.69
CA GLN A 353 -14.37 5.26 60.34
C GLN A 353 -14.29 4.02 59.41
N GLY A 354 -13.65 2.90 59.79
CA GLY A 354 -12.81 2.62 60.98
C GLY A 354 -12.33 1.16 61.07
N MET A 355 -11.30 0.90 61.92
CA MET A 355 -10.66 -0.41 62.21
C MET A 355 -9.90 -1.11 61.05
N GLN A 356 -8.86 -1.94 61.19
CA GLN A 356 -7.77 -2.32 62.14
C GLN A 356 -7.07 -3.52 61.43
N GLY A 357 -5.78 -3.86 61.50
CA GLY A 357 -4.53 -3.22 61.97
C GLY A 357 -3.38 -3.62 61.01
N GLY A 358 -2.17 -3.06 61.05
CA GLY A 358 -1.05 -3.50 61.94
C GLY A 358 -0.42 -4.82 61.45
N LEU A 359 0.85 -4.96 61.08
CA LEU A 359 2.10 -4.19 61.33
C LEU A 359 2.99 -4.20 60.05
N GLY A 360 4.04 -3.40 59.88
CA GLY A 360 4.63 -2.34 60.71
C GLY A 360 5.86 -1.74 59.98
N ALA A 361 6.24 -0.49 60.29
CA ALA A 361 7.28 0.23 59.56
C ALA A 361 8.38 0.80 60.48
N GLN A 362 9.61 0.88 59.97
CA GLN A 362 10.74 1.65 60.51
C GLN A 362 11.51 2.22 59.29
N ASN A 363 11.52 3.54 59.09
CA ASN A 363 12.48 4.53 59.63
C ASN A 363 13.76 4.64 58.75
N LEU A 364 14.29 5.83 58.42
CA LEU A 364 14.02 7.18 58.93
C LEU A 364 14.23 8.26 57.83
N GLY A 365 13.83 9.50 58.15
CA GLY A 365 13.94 10.68 57.30
C GLY A 365 15.32 11.39 57.35
N PRO A 366 15.41 12.63 56.80
CA PRO A 366 16.67 13.17 56.25
C PRO A 366 17.31 14.31 57.05
N ASN A 367 18.58 14.65 56.75
CA ASN A 367 19.02 16.00 56.27
C ASN A 367 20.55 16.26 56.30
N LEU A 368 20.94 17.40 55.70
CA LEU A 368 22.14 18.23 55.97
C LEU A 368 23.51 17.87 55.36
N LEU A 369 23.72 18.41 54.15
CA LEU A 369 24.85 19.29 53.76
C LEU A 369 26.25 19.04 54.36
N ARG A 370 27.21 18.72 53.47
CA ARG A 370 28.43 19.53 53.36
C ARG A 370 29.01 19.50 51.93
N VAL A 371 29.44 20.66 51.44
CA VAL A 371 30.31 20.79 50.27
C VAL A 371 31.73 20.98 50.79
N ASP A 372 32.70 20.29 50.22
CA ASP A 372 34.10 20.68 50.28
C ASP A 372 34.79 20.31 48.96
N SER A 373 35.73 21.15 48.51
CA SER A 373 36.20 21.17 47.12
C SER A 373 37.66 20.75 46.96
N LYS A 374 37.94 19.97 45.92
CA LYS A 374 39.27 19.85 45.28
C LYS A 374 39.15 19.20 43.90
N SER A 375 39.90 19.76 42.95
CA SER A 375 40.10 19.31 41.57
C SER A 375 41.63 19.17 41.33
N PRO A 376 42.17 18.75 40.17
CA PRO A 376 41.49 18.54 38.87
C PRO A 376 41.91 17.27 38.08
N ALA A 377 41.29 17.13 36.90
CA ALA A 377 41.83 16.52 35.67
C ALA A 377 42.30 15.05 35.68
N THR A 378 41.40 14.14 35.27
CA THR A 378 41.56 13.36 34.01
C THR A 378 40.28 12.59 33.67
N ALA A 379 39.40 13.20 32.87
CA ALA A 379 38.13 12.60 32.45
C ALA A 379 37.79 12.97 30.99
N GLN A 380 38.66 12.58 30.05
CA GLN A 380 38.45 12.74 28.61
C GLN A 380 39.05 11.56 27.84
N SER A 381 38.19 10.62 27.40
CA SER A 381 38.21 9.99 26.08
C SER A 381 37.08 8.94 25.97
N ASN A 382 36.70 8.64 24.73
CA ASN A 382 35.93 7.45 24.33
C ASN A 382 34.49 7.30 24.86
N MET A 383 33.67 8.34 24.71
CA MET A 383 32.33 8.10 24.16
C MET A 383 32.46 7.99 22.64
N ALA A 384 31.88 6.98 22.01
CA ALA A 384 31.62 7.02 20.58
C ALA A 384 30.60 8.14 20.31
N ALA A 385 30.85 8.99 19.31
CA ALA A 385 30.04 10.19 19.13
C ALA A 385 28.60 9.83 18.71
N VAL A 386 27.63 10.33 19.48
CA VAL A 386 26.26 10.49 18.99
C VAL A 386 26.34 11.43 17.79
N ARG A 387 26.13 10.92 16.58
CA ARG A 387 26.29 11.72 15.36
C ARG A 387 25.39 12.95 15.43
N THR A 388 26.04 14.10 15.58
CA THR A 388 25.36 15.39 15.58
C THR A 388 24.73 15.63 14.21
N LEU A 389 23.67 16.44 14.19
CA LEU A 389 23.03 16.85 12.95
C LEU A 389 24.04 17.46 11.96
N ASP A 390 25.11 18.08 12.46
CA ASP A 390 26.17 18.70 11.67
C ASP A 390 27.03 17.71 10.87
N GLU A 391 27.29 16.50 11.40
CA GLU A 391 28.14 15.48 10.76
C GLU A 391 27.56 14.95 9.44
N TYR A 392 26.26 15.12 9.21
CA TYR A 392 25.61 14.78 7.95
C TYR A 392 25.90 15.80 6.83
N PHE A 393 26.41 16.99 7.13
CA PHE A 393 26.54 18.11 6.20
C PHE A 393 27.99 18.55 5.96
N SER A 394 28.74 17.73 5.23
CA SER A 394 30.04 18.16 4.66
C SER A 394 29.83 18.96 3.35
N PRO A 395 30.48 20.12 3.15
CA PRO A 395 30.43 20.87 1.89
C PRO A 395 30.95 20.12 0.66
N ALA A 396 31.67 19.00 0.85
CA ALA A 396 32.14 18.14 -0.23
C ALA A 396 31.14 17.03 -0.62
N ARG A 397 30.00 16.92 0.09
CA ARG A 397 29.03 15.83 -0.11
C ARG A 397 28.06 16.15 -1.26
N SER A 398 28.19 15.41 -2.35
CA SER A 398 27.43 15.62 -3.60
C SER A 398 26.08 14.88 -3.68
N SER A 399 25.79 13.94 -2.78
CA SER A 399 24.52 13.18 -2.78
C SER A 399 24.17 12.60 -1.40
N TYR A 400 22.87 12.33 -1.21
CA TYR A 400 22.28 11.75 -0.02
C TYR A 400 21.40 10.55 -0.40
N LYS A 401 21.31 9.55 0.48
CA LYS A 401 20.43 8.39 0.32
C LYS A 401 19.16 8.56 1.16
N HIS A 402 18.21 7.64 0.98
CA HIS A 402 17.00 7.60 1.80
C HIS A 402 17.34 7.43 3.30
N GLU A 403 18.31 6.54 3.61
CA GLU A 403 18.78 6.31 4.99
C GLU A 403 19.27 7.61 5.68
N ASP A 404 19.88 8.53 4.93
CA ASP A 404 20.35 9.81 5.48
C ASP A 404 19.18 10.72 5.85
N PHE A 405 18.13 10.77 5.02
CA PHE A 405 16.97 11.63 5.28
C PHE A 405 16.17 11.14 6.49
N ASP A 406 16.07 9.83 6.69
CA ASP A 406 15.41 9.25 7.86
C ASP A 406 16.20 9.58 9.15
N ALA A 407 17.53 9.44 9.12
CA ALA A 407 18.41 9.84 10.22
C ALA A 407 18.34 11.35 10.52
N ILE A 408 18.34 12.19 9.48
CA ILE A 408 18.19 13.65 9.60
C ILE A 408 16.81 14.01 10.16
N ALA A 409 15.74 13.34 9.75
CA ALA A 409 14.39 13.54 10.30
C ALA A 409 14.33 13.21 11.79
N MET A 410 14.93 12.08 12.22
CA MET A 410 15.04 11.71 13.63
C MET A 410 15.80 12.77 14.44
N LEU A 411 16.98 13.19 13.98
CA LEU A 411 17.81 14.20 14.65
C LEU A 411 17.11 15.57 14.72
N LEU A 412 16.41 15.98 13.65
CA LEU A 412 15.58 17.19 13.65
C LEU A 412 14.43 17.10 14.65
N SER A 413 13.84 15.91 14.86
CA SER A 413 12.72 15.70 15.79
C SER A 413 13.11 15.78 17.27
N ALA A 414 14.37 15.49 17.59
CA ALA A 414 14.92 15.47 18.95
C ALA A 414 15.10 16.87 19.57
N SER A 415 15.23 17.92 18.75
CA SER A 415 15.37 19.30 19.21
C SER A 415 14.05 20.08 19.04
N PRO A 416 13.49 20.71 20.10
CA PRO A 416 12.23 21.46 20.01
C PRO A 416 12.22 22.55 18.93
N GLN A 417 13.36 23.21 18.71
CA GLN A 417 13.52 24.32 17.77
C GLN A 417 13.52 23.83 16.30
N THR A 418 13.93 22.58 16.04
CA THR A 418 13.95 21.99 14.69
C THR A 418 12.83 20.99 14.43
N LYS A 419 12.09 20.55 15.46
CA LYS A 419 11.06 19.51 15.39
C LYS A 419 10.02 19.75 14.29
N ILE A 420 9.67 21.01 14.00
CA ILE A 420 8.77 21.37 12.90
C ILE A 420 9.31 20.99 11.50
N PHE A 421 10.62 21.02 11.31
CA PHE A 421 11.29 20.67 10.04
C PHE A 421 11.58 19.17 9.89
N SER A 422 11.33 18.34 10.91
CA SER A 422 11.52 16.87 10.84
C SER A 422 10.69 16.19 9.74
N ARG A 423 9.63 16.86 9.25
CA ARG A 423 8.78 16.42 8.13
C ARG A 423 9.28 16.88 6.75
N MET A 424 10.43 17.56 6.69
CA MET A 424 11.04 18.11 5.48
C MET A 424 12.58 17.87 5.45
N PRO A 425 13.08 16.64 5.69
CA PRO A 425 14.52 16.37 5.77
C PRO A 425 15.28 16.63 4.46
N ARG A 426 14.67 16.44 3.28
CA ARG A 426 15.31 16.74 1.98
C ARG A 426 15.45 18.24 1.77
N LEU A 427 14.40 19.04 2.01
CA LEU A 427 14.48 20.50 1.97
C LEU A 427 15.41 21.07 3.04
N TYR A 428 15.42 20.49 4.25
CA TYR A 428 16.39 20.87 5.29
C TYR A 428 17.81 20.66 4.78
N THR A 429 18.12 19.47 4.27
CA THR A 429 19.44 19.13 3.70
C THR A 429 19.87 20.07 2.59
N LEU A 430 18.99 20.33 1.63
CA LEU A 430 19.23 21.22 0.50
C LEU A 430 19.52 22.66 0.94
N ILE A 431 18.69 23.22 1.83
CA ILE A 431 18.84 24.59 2.32
C ILE A 431 20.06 24.72 3.26
N ARG A 432 20.38 23.68 4.03
CA ARG A 432 21.59 23.59 4.86
C ARG A 432 22.85 23.77 4.00
N HIS A 433 22.98 23.00 2.91
CA HIS A 433 24.06 23.12 1.93
C HIS A 433 24.15 24.53 1.31
N LEU A 434 23.01 25.08 0.88
CA LEU A 434 22.95 26.39 0.22
C LEU A 434 23.41 27.57 1.09
N GLU A 435 23.26 27.46 2.41
CA GLU A 435 23.67 28.50 3.36
C GLU A 435 25.07 28.26 3.96
N GLN A 436 25.62 27.04 3.90
CA GLN A 436 27.00 26.74 4.33
C GLN A 436 28.01 27.60 3.57
N SER A 437 27.86 27.75 2.25
CA SER A 437 28.83 28.48 1.42
C SER A 437 28.81 30.03 1.58
N LYS A 438 28.01 30.58 2.52
CA LYS A 438 27.78 32.04 2.68
C LYS A 438 27.59 32.49 4.14
N SER A 439 28.15 31.77 5.10
CA SER A 439 27.96 32.05 6.53
C SER A 439 29.27 31.90 7.31
N PRO A 440 29.62 32.81 8.24
CA PRO A 440 30.90 32.76 8.93
C PRO A 440 30.92 31.74 10.07
N THR A 441 29.77 31.37 10.65
CA THR A 441 29.66 30.33 11.68
C THR A 441 28.63 29.27 11.31
N ASN A 442 28.73 28.07 11.90
CA ASN A 442 27.73 27.02 11.70
C ASN A 442 26.35 27.42 12.26
N ALA A 443 26.31 28.18 13.35
CA ALA A 443 25.07 28.69 13.95
C ALA A 443 24.30 29.62 13.00
N ASP A 444 25.01 30.50 12.27
CA ASP A 444 24.41 31.33 11.22
C ASP A 444 23.75 30.50 10.12
N VAL A 445 24.39 29.40 9.71
CA VAL A 445 23.83 28.48 8.71
C VAL A 445 22.55 27.83 9.23
N VAL A 446 22.52 27.37 10.49
CA VAL A 446 21.29 26.79 11.10
C VAL A 446 20.18 27.83 11.17
N ALA A 447 20.48 29.05 11.62
CA ALA A 447 19.50 30.14 11.74
C ALA A 447 18.93 30.57 10.38
N LYS A 448 19.78 30.73 9.35
CA LYS A 448 19.35 31.01 7.97
C LYS A 448 18.56 29.84 7.38
N CYS A 449 18.98 28.60 7.62
CA CYS A 449 18.26 27.42 7.16
C CYS A 449 16.84 27.36 7.74
N ALA A 450 16.69 27.49 9.06
CA ALA A 450 15.39 27.55 9.73
C ALA A 450 14.52 28.73 9.27
N LYS A 451 15.11 29.91 9.02
CA LYS A 451 14.39 31.06 8.43
C LYS A 451 13.90 30.76 7.02
N ASN A 452 14.76 30.22 6.16
CA ASN A 452 14.42 29.94 4.77
C ASN A 452 13.36 28.82 4.67
N LEU A 453 13.46 27.77 5.50
CA LEU A 453 12.46 26.70 5.59
C LEU A 453 11.06 27.20 6.00
N ARG A 454 10.97 28.25 6.83
CA ARG A 454 9.68 28.87 7.16
C ARG A 454 8.98 29.41 5.92
N TYR A 455 9.67 30.13 5.03
CA TYR A 455 9.06 30.57 3.77
C TYR A 455 8.51 29.42 2.89
N PHE A 456 9.04 28.19 3.00
CA PHE A 456 8.45 27.01 2.36
C PHE A 456 7.19 26.54 3.11
N LEU A 457 7.26 26.34 4.43
CA LEU A 457 6.12 25.98 5.29
C LEU A 457 4.94 26.95 5.13
N ASP A 458 5.22 28.25 5.24
CA ASP A 458 4.26 29.35 5.14
C ASP A 458 3.63 29.43 3.73
N SER A 459 4.32 28.91 2.71
CA SER A 459 3.80 28.78 1.33
C SER A 459 3.12 27.44 1.05
N GLY A 460 2.97 26.56 2.05
CA GLY A 460 2.43 25.20 1.88
C GLY A 460 3.33 24.26 1.05
N LEU A 461 4.65 24.46 1.09
CA LEU A 461 5.64 23.71 0.33
C LEU A 461 6.47 22.78 1.24
N SER A 462 6.65 21.54 0.81
CA SER A 462 7.37 20.47 1.51
C SER A 462 8.15 19.57 0.53
N ASP A 463 8.83 18.55 1.04
CA ASP A 463 9.70 17.67 0.24
C ASP A 463 9.00 17.03 -0.98
N GLN A 464 7.69 16.75 -0.92
CA GLN A 464 6.91 16.19 -2.04
C GLN A 464 6.95 17.03 -3.32
N PHE A 465 7.25 18.33 -3.19
CA PHE A 465 7.33 19.23 -4.34
C PHE A 465 8.70 19.15 -5.04
N LEU A 466 9.70 18.45 -4.49
CA LEU A 466 10.98 18.23 -5.14
C LEU A 466 10.83 17.43 -6.46
N PRO A 467 11.65 17.72 -7.49
CA PRO A 467 12.36 18.99 -7.65
C PRO A 467 11.36 20.14 -7.87
N PHE A 468 11.68 21.32 -7.36
CA PHE A 468 10.97 22.56 -7.64
C PHE A 468 11.40 23.15 -8.99
N SER A 469 10.54 23.98 -9.57
CA SER A 469 10.92 24.96 -10.59
C SER A 469 11.14 26.36 -9.99
N GLN A 470 11.85 27.24 -10.71
CA GLN A 470 12.13 28.61 -10.27
C GLN A 470 10.85 29.44 -10.01
N THR A 471 9.74 29.11 -10.69
CA THR A 471 8.42 29.76 -10.50
C THR A 471 7.60 29.14 -9.35
N GLN A 472 7.99 27.99 -8.82
CA GLN A 472 7.36 27.38 -7.63
C GLN A 472 7.93 27.92 -6.32
N LEU A 473 9.18 28.42 -6.32
CA LEU A 473 9.84 28.94 -5.12
C LEU A 473 9.15 30.21 -4.57
N PRO A 474 9.07 30.39 -3.24
CA PRO A 474 8.47 31.57 -2.61
C PRO A 474 9.00 32.91 -3.15
N ALA A 475 8.12 33.89 -3.30
CA ALA A 475 8.44 35.20 -3.86
C ALA A 475 9.45 36.01 -3.01
N ALA A 476 9.56 35.70 -1.71
CA ALA A 476 10.54 36.29 -0.80
C ALA A 476 12.01 36.00 -1.17
N PHE A 477 12.27 34.97 -1.98
CA PHE A 477 13.63 34.64 -2.42
C PHE A 477 14.04 35.45 -3.66
N ARG A 478 15.23 36.06 -3.61
CA ARG A 478 15.85 36.74 -4.77
C ARG A 478 16.23 35.73 -5.85
N GLU A 479 16.19 36.13 -7.12
CA GLU A 479 16.49 35.23 -8.26
C GLU A 479 17.87 34.55 -8.19
N GLY A 480 18.90 35.25 -7.70
CA GLY A 480 20.23 34.67 -7.46
C GLY A 480 20.29 33.64 -6.32
N TRP A 481 19.31 33.62 -5.41
CA TRP A 481 19.13 32.53 -4.44
C TRP A 481 18.34 31.38 -5.07
N LYS A 482 17.23 31.68 -5.76
CA LYS A 482 16.43 30.67 -6.49
C LYS A 482 17.28 29.87 -7.46
N SER A 483 18.10 30.53 -8.27
CA SER A 483 19.00 29.89 -9.25
C SER A 483 19.97 28.91 -8.59
N ARG A 484 20.57 29.30 -7.44
CA ARG A 484 21.43 28.41 -6.64
C ARG A 484 20.65 27.23 -6.07
N PHE A 485 19.44 27.47 -5.54
CA PHE A 485 18.58 26.43 -5.00
C PHE A 485 18.27 25.37 -6.06
N ILE A 486 17.81 25.79 -7.24
CA ILE A 486 17.50 24.89 -8.37
C ILE A 486 18.72 24.05 -8.77
N ALA A 487 19.91 24.67 -8.85
CA ALA A 487 21.15 23.99 -9.19
C ALA A 487 21.65 22.99 -8.12
N ALA A 488 21.21 23.11 -6.87
CA ALA A 488 21.60 22.22 -5.78
C ALA A 488 20.62 21.06 -5.54
N GLN A 489 19.42 21.06 -6.14
CA GLN A 489 18.42 20.01 -5.95
C GLN A 489 18.90 18.58 -6.24
N PRO A 490 19.77 18.30 -7.24
CA PRO A 490 20.28 16.96 -7.48
C PRO A 490 20.95 16.28 -6.27
N ILE A 491 21.45 17.06 -5.30
CA ILE A 491 22.02 16.55 -4.04
C ILE A 491 20.97 15.75 -3.22
N VAL A 492 19.67 16.05 -3.39
CA VAL A 492 18.56 15.44 -2.65
C VAL A 492 17.47 14.79 -3.53
N CYS A 493 17.71 14.69 -4.83
CA CYS A 493 16.89 13.91 -5.76
C CYS A 493 17.38 12.44 -5.81
N ASP A 494 16.57 11.54 -6.35
CA ASP A 494 16.90 10.12 -6.37
C ASP A 494 17.70 9.80 -7.65
N ASN A 495 18.80 9.05 -7.53
CA ASN A 495 19.48 8.47 -8.71
C ASN A 495 18.47 7.62 -9.49
N VAL A 496 18.31 7.89 -10.79
CA VAL A 496 17.29 7.24 -11.62
C VAL A 496 17.63 5.78 -11.89
N ASP A 497 17.10 4.90 -11.06
CA ASP A 497 17.02 3.46 -11.31
C ASP A 497 15.63 3.11 -11.84
N LEU A 498 15.54 2.91 -13.16
CA LEU A 498 14.29 2.51 -13.81
C LEU A 498 13.80 1.12 -13.41
N VAL A 499 14.68 0.22 -12.96
CA VAL A 499 14.31 -1.13 -12.53
C VAL A 499 13.66 -1.06 -11.16
N GLN A 500 14.22 -0.29 -10.22
CA GLN A 500 13.54 0.05 -8.97
C GLN A 500 12.19 0.73 -9.22
N MET A 501 12.10 1.61 -10.22
CA MET A 501 10.86 2.32 -10.52
C MET A 501 9.78 1.42 -11.15
N MET A 502 10.09 0.71 -12.24
CA MET A 502 9.15 -0.07 -13.04
C MET A 502 8.86 -1.47 -12.48
N VAL A 503 9.87 -2.13 -11.89
CA VAL A 503 9.76 -3.53 -11.40
C VAL A 503 9.48 -3.57 -9.90
N MET A 504 10.18 -2.76 -9.10
CA MET A 504 9.95 -2.68 -7.65
C MET A 504 8.89 -1.62 -7.27
N GLY A 505 8.30 -0.92 -8.26
CA GLY A 505 7.24 0.06 -8.05
C GLY A 505 7.65 1.28 -7.20
N LYS A 506 8.95 1.59 -7.07
CA LYS A 506 9.45 2.68 -6.23
C LYS A 506 9.04 4.05 -6.79
N HIS A 507 8.78 5.02 -5.93
CA HIS A 507 8.66 6.42 -6.37
C HIS A 507 10.06 6.99 -6.67
N ILE A 508 10.20 7.73 -7.77
CA ILE A 508 11.47 8.38 -8.16
C ILE A 508 11.29 9.89 -8.31
N THR A 509 12.15 10.64 -7.64
CA THR A 509 12.29 12.10 -7.77
C THR A 509 13.36 12.41 -8.80
N PHE A 510 12.97 12.77 -10.02
CA PHE A 510 13.93 13.15 -11.06
C PHE A 510 14.71 14.42 -10.66
N ASP A 511 16.00 14.45 -10.97
CA ASP A 511 16.95 15.53 -10.63
C ASP A 511 16.84 16.79 -11.50
N GLY A 512 16.00 16.74 -12.54
CA GLY A 512 15.94 17.73 -13.62
C GLY A 512 16.31 17.15 -14.98
N THR A 513 16.87 15.93 -15.05
CA THR A 513 16.88 15.14 -16.28
C THR A 513 15.43 14.89 -16.73
N SER A 514 15.14 15.05 -18.02
CA SER A 514 13.77 14.85 -18.51
C SER A 514 13.37 13.37 -18.39
N PRO A 515 12.19 13.05 -17.80
CA PRO A 515 11.64 11.71 -17.82
C PRO A 515 11.46 11.15 -19.23
N ASP A 516 11.35 12.00 -20.25
CA ASP A 516 11.19 11.60 -21.65
C ASP A 516 12.49 10.98 -22.25
N LYS A 517 13.63 11.07 -21.56
CA LYS A 517 14.83 10.23 -21.85
C LYS A 517 14.54 8.74 -21.64
N TYR A 518 13.61 8.43 -20.75
CA TYR A 518 13.30 7.08 -20.28
C TYR A 518 11.91 6.60 -20.75
N PHE A 519 11.08 7.53 -21.22
CA PHE A 519 9.72 7.28 -21.69
C PHE A 519 9.45 8.00 -23.01
N THR A 520 9.44 7.26 -24.13
CA THR A 520 9.08 7.82 -25.43
C THR A 520 7.57 7.95 -25.53
N ARG A 521 7.04 9.18 -25.55
CA ARG A 521 5.62 9.44 -25.83
C ARG A 521 5.26 8.93 -27.23
N ARG A 522 4.28 8.04 -27.31
CA ARG A 522 3.62 7.64 -28.56
C ARG A 522 2.44 8.54 -28.91
N LYS A 523 1.55 8.78 -27.96
CA LYS A 523 0.24 9.41 -28.22
C LYS A 523 -0.24 10.21 -27.01
N LEU A 524 -0.71 11.43 -27.25
CA LEU A 524 -1.42 12.20 -26.23
C LEU A 524 -2.88 11.70 -26.18
N ILE A 525 -3.31 11.12 -25.06
CA ILE A 525 -4.64 10.51 -24.89
C ILE A 525 -5.66 11.57 -24.45
N ALA A 526 -5.28 12.43 -23.51
CA ALA A 526 -6.12 13.51 -22.99
C ALA A 526 -5.29 14.66 -22.42
N THR A 527 -5.86 15.86 -22.45
CA THR A 527 -5.37 17.05 -21.73
C THR A 527 -6.53 17.71 -21.00
N GLY A 528 -6.28 18.16 -19.77
CA GLY A 528 -7.21 18.99 -19.00
C GLY A 528 -6.47 20.10 -18.27
N GLU A 529 -7.23 20.97 -17.61
CA GLU A 529 -6.69 22.09 -16.81
C GLU A 529 -5.57 21.64 -15.85
N ARG A 530 -5.81 20.52 -15.14
CA ARG A 530 -4.99 20.05 -14.01
C ARG A 530 -3.90 19.05 -14.38
N GLY A 531 -3.89 18.54 -15.62
CA GLY A 531 -2.94 17.51 -16.04
C GLY A 531 -3.14 17.02 -17.47
N GLU A 532 -2.40 15.98 -17.84
CA GLU A 532 -2.44 15.32 -19.15
C GLU A 532 -2.19 13.81 -19.01
N VAL A 533 -2.68 13.03 -19.97
CA VAL A 533 -2.51 11.57 -20.04
C VAL A 533 -1.90 11.23 -21.39
N ASP A 534 -0.77 10.52 -21.41
CA ASP A 534 -0.10 10.07 -22.63
C ASP A 534 0.27 8.58 -22.62
N GLU A 535 0.13 7.95 -23.78
CA GLU A 535 0.70 6.64 -24.09
C GLU A 535 2.22 6.78 -24.26
N ILE A 536 2.97 5.94 -23.58
CA ILE A 536 4.43 5.91 -23.59
C ILE A 536 4.95 4.49 -23.83
N LEU A 537 6.13 4.38 -24.44
CA LEU A 537 7.00 3.19 -24.35
C LEU A 537 8.05 3.40 -23.26
N SER A 538 8.51 2.33 -22.61
CA SER A 538 9.66 2.37 -21.70
C SER A 538 10.95 1.97 -22.43
N VAL A 539 12.05 2.67 -22.18
CA VAL A 539 13.38 2.27 -22.70
C VAL A 539 13.93 0.97 -22.09
N LEU A 540 13.26 0.40 -21.07
CA LEU A 540 13.55 -0.96 -20.59
C LEU A 540 12.89 -2.06 -21.43
N ASN A 541 11.79 -1.76 -22.13
CA ASN A 541 11.02 -2.70 -22.92
C ASN A 541 10.28 -1.97 -24.05
N GLU A 542 10.88 -1.94 -25.23
CA GLU A 542 10.36 -1.19 -26.39
C GLU A 542 9.04 -1.75 -26.96
N VAL A 543 8.57 -2.91 -26.46
CA VAL A 543 7.33 -3.56 -26.89
C VAL A 543 6.13 -3.14 -26.02
N GLU A 544 6.33 -2.86 -24.73
CA GLU A 544 5.24 -2.60 -23.78
C GLU A 544 4.85 -1.12 -23.72
N THR A 545 3.56 -0.85 -23.97
CA THR A 545 2.98 0.48 -23.80
C THR A 545 2.37 0.66 -22.41
N TYR A 546 2.52 1.87 -21.87
CA TYR A 546 2.02 2.26 -20.56
C TYR A 546 1.22 3.57 -20.65
N ALA A 547 0.24 3.74 -19.77
CA ALA A 547 -0.53 4.97 -19.65
C ALA A 547 0.12 5.86 -18.57
N ARG A 548 0.72 6.98 -18.99
CA ARG A 548 1.34 7.98 -18.11
C ARG A 548 0.34 9.10 -17.81
N LYS A 549 -0.15 9.18 -16.58
CA LYS A 549 -1.03 10.27 -16.09
C LYS A 549 -0.21 11.27 -15.30
N ARG A 550 -0.14 12.52 -15.76
CA ARG A 550 0.70 13.59 -15.22
C ARG A 550 -0.13 14.78 -14.74
N PHE A 551 0.09 15.18 -13.48
CA PHE A 551 -0.63 16.25 -12.79
C PHE A 551 0.29 17.47 -12.62
N TYR A 552 -0.16 18.68 -12.95
CA TYR A 552 0.72 19.86 -12.89
C TYR A 552 0.96 20.31 -11.43
N LYS A 553 2.21 20.25 -10.95
CA LYS A 553 2.61 20.67 -9.59
C LYS A 553 2.16 22.09 -9.20
N ARG A 554 2.03 23.01 -10.17
CA ARG A 554 1.60 24.41 -9.94
C ARG A 554 0.25 24.56 -9.23
N PHE A 555 -0.68 23.62 -9.41
CA PHE A 555 -2.00 23.66 -8.78
C PHE A 555 -2.04 22.99 -7.40
N MET A 556 -0.94 22.36 -6.95
CA MET A 556 -0.90 21.60 -5.69
C MET A 556 -0.47 22.44 -4.47
N ARG A 557 -0.28 23.77 -4.62
CA ARG A 557 0.02 24.66 -3.49
C ARG A 557 -1.19 24.81 -2.56
N GLY A 558 -0.95 25.04 -1.28
CA GLY A 558 -2.01 25.17 -0.27
C GLY A 558 -2.52 23.83 0.31
N ALA A 559 -2.05 22.70 -0.23
CA ALA A 559 -2.38 21.38 0.31
C ALA A 559 -1.88 21.23 1.76
N ASN A 560 -2.82 21.00 2.70
CA ASN A 560 -2.51 20.88 4.12
C ASN A 560 -1.62 19.64 4.38
N VAL A 561 -0.60 19.79 5.23
CA VAL A 561 0.52 18.84 5.46
C VAL A 561 0.05 17.41 5.79
N GLN A 562 -1.16 17.24 6.34
CA GLN A 562 -1.77 15.93 6.59
C GLN A 562 -2.02 15.11 5.31
N THR A 563 -2.21 15.74 4.15
CA THR A 563 -2.46 15.05 2.86
C THR A 563 -1.21 14.47 2.19
N VAL A 564 -0.01 14.85 2.65
CA VAL A 564 1.26 14.32 2.13
C VAL A 564 1.46 12.88 2.56
N ALA A 565 1.25 12.61 3.86
CA ALA A 565 1.37 11.27 4.44
C ALA A 565 0.21 10.35 4.04
N SER A 566 -0.99 10.89 3.74
CA SER A 566 -2.02 10.08 3.09
C SER A 566 -1.57 9.69 1.69
N PHE A 567 -1.04 10.63 0.90
CA PHE A 567 -0.73 10.41 -0.51
C PHE A 567 0.29 9.29 -0.77
N GLU A 568 1.43 9.23 -0.06
CA GLU A 568 2.40 8.14 -0.26
C GLU A 568 1.82 6.77 0.14
N ASN A 569 1.06 6.75 1.25
CA ASN A 569 0.33 5.57 1.72
C ASN A 569 -0.81 5.16 0.76
N GLU A 570 -1.34 6.12 0.00
CA GLU A 570 -2.43 5.96 -0.94
C GLU A 570 -1.94 5.45 -2.31
N VAL A 571 -0.78 5.92 -2.79
CA VAL A 571 -0.02 5.26 -3.87
C VAL A 571 0.45 3.87 -3.48
N LYS A 572 0.78 3.63 -2.20
CA LYS A 572 1.07 2.29 -1.68
C LYS A 572 -0.19 1.41 -1.71
N ASN A 573 -1.34 1.92 -1.28
CA ASN A 573 -2.63 1.21 -1.38
C ASN A 573 -2.99 0.89 -2.84
N MET A 574 -2.81 1.82 -3.79
CA MET A 574 -3.04 1.56 -5.22
C MET A 574 -2.18 0.41 -5.77
N LYS A 575 -0.94 0.24 -5.30
CA LYS A 575 -0.06 -0.87 -5.71
C LYS A 575 -0.52 -2.23 -5.16
N CYS A 576 -1.32 -2.24 -4.10
CA CYS A 576 -1.95 -3.46 -3.57
C CYS A 576 -3.25 -3.84 -4.31
N ILE A 577 -3.82 -2.96 -5.15
CA ILE A 577 -5.00 -3.27 -5.96
C ILE A 577 -4.57 -4.11 -7.18
N VAL A 578 -4.80 -5.42 -7.11
CA VAL A 578 -4.57 -6.36 -8.21
C VAL A 578 -5.87 -7.11 -8.49
N HIS A 579 -6.56 -6.72 -9.57
CA HIS A 579 -7.82 -7.32 -10.02
C HIS A 579 -7.91 -7.20 -11.56
N HIS A 580 -8.63 -8.11 -12.24
CA HIS A 580 -8.70 -8.09 -13.72
C HIS A 580 -9.23 -6.76 -14.27
N HIS A 581 -10.29 -6.27 -13.62
CA HIS A 581 -11.07 -5.09 -13.99
C HIS A 581 -10.64 -3.83 -13.22
N CYS A 582 -9.38 -3.74 -12.79
CA CYS A 582 -8.80 -2.53 -12.22
C CYS A 582 -7.53 -2.16 -12.98
N VAL A 583 -7.32 -0.87 -13.25
CA VAL A 583 -6.07 -0.37 -13.80
C VAL A 583 -4.94 -0.58 -12.78
N LYS A 584 -3.88 -1.30 -13.17
CA LYS A 584 -2.71 -1.56 -12.32
C LYS A 584 -1.83 -0.32 -12.29
N LEU A 585 -1.53 0.20 -11.09
CA LEU A 585 -0.45 1.16 -10.90
C LEU A 585 0.90 0.42 -10.95
N VAL A 586 1.70 0.71 -11.97
CA VAL A 586 3.02 0.08 -12.20
C VAL A 586 4.10 0.86 -11.44
N ALA A 587 4.14 2.18 -11.63
CA ALA A 587 5.15 3.05 -11.04
C ALA A 587 4.62 4.48 -10.82
N SER A 588 5.39 5.32 -10.13
CA SER A 588 5.12 6.76 -10.04
C SER A 588 6.42 7.57 -9.95
N TYR A 589 6.40 8.82 -10.41
CA TYR A 589 7.57 9.69 -10.37
C TYR A 589 7.21 11.18 -10.19
N SER A 590 8.19 12.00 -9.81
CA SER A 590 8.08 13.46 -9.71
C SER A 590 9.15 14.17 -10.53
N ASP A 591 8.79 15.21 -11.27
CA ASP A 591 9.69 16.10 -12.04
C ASP A 591 9.39 17.60 -11.74
N PRO A 592 10.12 18.59 -12.29
CA PRO A 592 9.92 20.01 -11.92
C PRO A 592 8.53 20.58 -12.26
N LYS A 593 7.80 19.96 -13.18
CA LYS A 593 6.53 20.43 -13.73
C LYS A 593 5.37 19.52 -13.33
N TYR A 594 5.61 18.22 -13.19
CA TYR A 594 4.59 17.20 -12.95
C TYR A 594 4.85 16.31 -11.73
N PHE A 595 3.76 15.83 -11.16
CA PHE A 595 3.70 14.52 -10.51
C PHE A 595 3.15 13.50 -11.52
N ALA A 596 3.60 12.24 -11.53
CA ALA A 596 3.24 11.25 -12.54
C ALA A 596 2.91 9.85 -11.97
N LEU A 597 1.89 9.21 -12.56
CA LEU A 597 1.56 7.79 -12.39
C LEU A 597 1.80 7.06 -13.72
N ILE A 598 2.38 5.85 -13.66
CA ILE A 598 2.59 4.94 -14.79
C ILE A 598 1.69 3.73 -14.57
N MET A 599 0.80 3.46 -15.52
CA MET A 599 -0.31 2.52 -15.36
C MET A 599 -0.41 1.55 -16.54
N SER A 600 -1.03 0.39 -16.32
CA SER A 600 -1.25 -0.64 -17.34
C SER A 600 -2.59 -1.36 -17.11
N PRO A 601 -3.31 -1.79 -18.18
CA PRO A 601 -2.99 -1.62 -19.61
C PRO A 601 -3.37 -0.24 -20.16
N VAL A 602 -3.02 0.03 -21.42
CA VAL A 602 -3.47 1.22 -22.17
C VAL A 602 -4.84 0.95 -22.80
N ALA A 603 -5.91 1.42 -22.16
CA ALA A 603 -7.28 1.33 -22.65
C ALA A 603 -7.49 2.04 -24.00
N GLN A 604 -8.39 1.53 -24.84
CA GLN A 604 -8.71 2.17 -26.12
C GLN A 604 -9.57 3.44 -25.93
N CYS A 605 -10.49 3.44 -24.96
CA CYS A 605 -11.32 4.58 -24.60
C CYS A 605 -11.84 4.48 -23.15
N ASN A 606 -12.67 5.45 -22.73
CA ASN A 606 -13.51 5.34 -21.55
C ASN A 606 -14.95 4.99 -21.92
N LEU A 607 -15.73 4.49 -20.94
CA LEU A 607 -17.08 3.99 -21.14
C LEU A 607 -18.01 5.08 -21.70
N ALA A 608 -17.83 6.35 -21.32
CA ALA A 608 -18.53 7.49 -21.93
C ALA A 608 -18.44 7.46 -23.48
N LYS A 609 -17.21 7.42 -24.01
CA LYS A 609 -16.95 7.35 -25.47
C LYS A 609 -17.39 6.03 -26.08
N TYR A 610 -17.33 4.93 -25.32
CA TYR A 610 -17.79 3.62 -25.79
C TYR A 610 -19.31 3.60 -25.99
N LEU A 611 -20.08 4.13 -25.04
CA LEU A 611 -21.53 4.26 -25.12
C LEU A 611 -21.93 5.14 -26.31
N THR A 612 -21.32 6.32 -26.50
CA THR A 612 -21.56 7.16 -27.68
C THR A 612 -21.33 6.41 -29.01
N ALA A 613 -20.27 5.58 -29.10
CA ALA A 613 -19.98 4.79 -30.29
C ALA A 613 -20.96 3.63 -30.52
N ALA A 614 -21.62 3.13 -29.46
CA ALA A 614 -22.61 2.06 -29.51
C ALA A 614 -24.03 2.54 -29.87
N THR A 615 -24.32 3.84 -29.80
CA THR A 615 -25.65 4.42 -30.10
C THR A 615 -26.04 4.36 -31.59
N GLY A 616 -25.09 4.25 -32.52
CA GLY A 616 -25.36 4.34 -33.96
C GLY A 616 -26.08 3.12 -34.59
N PRO A 617 -26.67 3.25 -35.79
CA PRO A 617 -27.26 2.13 -36.53
C PRO A 617 -26.22 1.31 -37.33
N SER A 618 -24.92 1.56 -37.15
CA SER A 618 -23.86 0.87 -37.89
C SER A 618 -23.58 -0.53 -37.32
N GLN A 619 -23.05 -1.44 -38.15
CA GLN A 619 -22.64 -2.77 -37.67
C GLN A 619 -21.59 -2.71 -36.56
N ASP A 620 -20.68 -1.72 -36.62
CA ASP A 620 -19.68 -1.47 -35.56
C ASP A 620 -20.34 -1.02 -34.25
N SER A 621 -21.35 -0.15 -34.32
CA SER A 621 -22.15 0.27 -33.16
C SER A 621 -22.97 -0.87 -32.57
N GLU A 622 -23.60 -1.70 -33.42
CA GLU A 622 -24.34 -2.89 -33.00
C GLU A 622 -23.44 -3.94 -32.36
N ASN A 623 -22.29 -4.23 -32.98
CA ASN A 623 -21.27 -5.10 -32.41
C ASN A 623 -20.87 -4.60 -31.01
N LYS A 624 -20.65 -3.28 -30.85
CA LYS A 624 -20.34 -2.66 -29.54
C LYS A 624 -21.47 -2.79 -28.52
N ARG A 625 -22.74 -2.64 -28.92
CA ARG A 625 -23.91 -2.94 -28.05
C ARG A 625 -23.87 -4.38 -27.54
N GLY A 626 -23.46 -5.34 -28.37
CA GLY A 626 -23.26 -6.76 -28.00
C GLY A 626 -22.21 -7.03 -26.91
N PHE A 627 -21.37 -6.05 -26.55
CA PHE A 627 -20.47 -6.18 -25.38
C PHE A 627 -21.10 -5.68 -24.09
N LEU A 628 -22.02 -4.70 -24.15
CA LEU A 628 -22.58 -4.01 -22.98
C LEU A 628 -23.16 -4.93 -21.87
N PRO A 629 -23.82 -6.07 -22.16
CA PRO A 629 -24.30 -6.98 -21.11
C PRO A 629 -23.20 -7.43 -20.16
N ARG A 630 -21.99 -7.71 -20.67
CA ARG A 630 -20.88 -8.22 -19.85
C ARG A 630 -20.32 -7.21 -18.85
N PHE A 631 -20.65 -5.93 -19.00
CA PHE A 631 -20.15 -4.89 -18.12
C PHE A 631 -20.88 -4.89 -16.77
N PHE A 632 -22.11 -5.40 -16.69
CA PHE A 632 -22.88 -5.47 -15.44
C PHE A 632 -22.19 -6.36 -14.39
N GLY A 633 -21.99 -7.65 -14.70
CA GLY A 633 -21.36 -8.60 -13.77
C GLY A 633 -19.90 -8.28 -13.50
N CYS A 634 -19.13 -7.89 -14.52
CA CYS A 634 -17.73 -7.47 -14.35
C CYS A 634 -17.58 -6.26 -13.41
N LEU A 635 -18.38 -5.20 -13.56
CA LEU A 635 -18.29 -4.01 -12.70
C LEU A 635 -18.78 -4.31 -11.28
N VAL A 636 -19.86 -5.08 -11.11
CA VAL A 636 -20.35 -5.51 -9.78
C VAL A 636 -19.31 -6.35 -9.04
N ARG A 637 -18.75 -7.40 -9.67
CA ARG A 637 -17.72 -8.26 -9.05
C ARG A 637 -16.49 -7.45 -8.64
N THR A 638 -16.13 -6.45 -9.43
CA THR A 638 -15.02 -5.53 -9.10
C THR A 638 -15.35 -4.61 -7.94
N LEU A 639 -16.55 -4.05 -7.88
CA LEU A 639 -16.97 -3.20 -6.78
C LEU A 639 -17.05 -4.00 -5.46
N TRP A 640 -17.51 -5.25 -5.52
CA TRP A 640 -17.46 -6.20 -4.41
C TRP A 640 -16.03 -6.49 -3.93
N PHE A 641 -15.08 -6.69 -4.86
CA PHE A 641 -13.65 -6.82 -4.53
C PHE A 641 -13.14 -5.57 -3.79
N LEU A 642 -13.38 -4.37 -4.32
CA LEU A 642 -12.96 -3.10 -3.69
C LEU A 642 -13.57 -2.93 -2.29
N HIS A 643 -14.87 -3.17 -2.15
CA HIS A 643 -15.59 -3.07 -0.87
C HIS A 643 -15.10 -4.10 0.16
N ARG A 644 -14.73 -5.32 -0.25
CA ARG A 644 -14.09 -6.32 0.62
C ARG A 644 -12.71 -5.87 1.12
N GLN A 645 -11.94 -5.14 0.30
CA GLN A 645 -10.69 -4.49 0.73
C GLN A 645 -10.91 -3.22 1.58
N LYS A 646 -12.16 -2.92 1.98
CA LYS A 646 -12.58 -1.68 2.68
C LYS A 646 -12.30 -0.39 1.90
N LEU A 647 -12.02 -0.50 0.60
CA LEU A 647 -11.85 0.63 -0.31
C LEU A 647 -13.23 1.07 -0.84
N ARG A 648 -13.39 2.38 -1.06
CA ARG A 648 -14.56 2.97 -1.74
C ARG A 648 -14.05 3.75 -2.95
N HIS A 649 -14.82 3.82 -4.02
CA HIS A 649 -14.38 4.48 -5.25
C HIS A 649 -14.70 5.99 -5.25
N ARG A 650 -15.86 6.39 -4.69
CA ARG A 650 -16.35 7.77 -4.48
C ARG A 650 -16.52 8.67 -5.71
N ASP A 651 -16.07 8.23 -6.88
CA ASP A 651 -16.16 8.95 -8.17
C ASP A 651 -16.47 7.97 -9.32
N ILE A 652 -17.42 7.05 -9.11
CA ILE A 652 -17.88 6.13 -10.17
C ILE A 652 -18.69 6.92 -11.21
N LYS A 653 -18.22 6.89 -12.45
CA LYS A 653 -18.84 7.51 -13.63
C LYS A 653 -18.25 6.93 -14.92
N PRO A 654 -18.89 7.09 -16.08
CA PRO A 654 -18.44 6.51 -17.35
C PRO A 654 -17.08 7.06 -17.83
N GLU A 655 -16.60 8.19 -17.31
CA GLU A 655 -15.26 8.71 -17.61
C GLU A 655 -14.15 7.99 -16.84
N ASN A 656 -14.45 7.46 -15.66
CA ASN A 656 -13.53 6.73 -14.76
C ASN A 656 -13.63 5.20 -14.92
N ILE A 657 -14.44 4.73 -15.86
CA ILE A 657 -14.44 3.34 -16.32
C ILE A 657 -13.79 3.32 -17.70
N LEU A 658 -12.71 2.57 -17.86
CA LEU A 658 -12.00 2.40 -19.12
C LEU A 658 -12.46 1.13 -19.84
N VAL A 659 -12.30 1.10 -21.16
CA VAL A 659 -12.54 -0.10 -21.98
C VAL A 659 -11.22 -0.55 -22.61
N PHE A 660 -10.86 -1.81 -22.36
CA PHE A 660 -9.66 -2.47 -22.88
C PHE A 660 -10.03 -3.85 -23.45
N GLU A 661 -9.85 -4.04 -24.76
CA GLU A 661 -10.04 -5.32 -25.46
C GLU A 661 -11.44 -5.94 -25.28
N GLY A 662 -12.46 -5.09 -25.16
CA GLY A 662 -13.85 -5.51 -24.92
C GLY A 662 -14.17 -5.83 -23.46
N ASN A 663 -13.22 -5.63 -22.53
CA ASN A 663 -13.41 -5.67 -21.09
C ASN A 663 -13.44 -4.25 -20.49
N VAL A 664 -14.02 -4.11 -19.30
CA VAL A 664 -14.07 -2.85 -18.53
C VAL A 664 -13.04 -2.84 -17.41
N LEU A 665 -12.49 -1.66 -17.08
CA LEU A 665 -11.52 -1.44 -16.00
C LEU A 665 -11.92 -0.20 -15.18
N PHE A 666 -12.01 -0.28 -13.86
CA PHE A 666 -12.05 0.93 -13.02
C PHE A 666 -10.68 1.61 -12.96
N THR A 667 -10.68 2.93 -12.99
CA THR A 667 -9.53 3.82 -12.76
C THR A 667 -9.92 4.95 -11.82
N ASP A 668 -8.94 5.71 -11.31
CA ASP A 668 -9.17 6.94 -10.54
C ASP A 668 -10.06 6.74 -9.30
N PHE A 669 -9.66 5.77 -8.48
CA PHE A 669 -10.18 5.50 -7.12
C PHE A 669 -10.07 6.73 -6.18
N ASP A 670 -10.36 6.53 -4.87
CA ASP A 670 -10.43 7.56 -3.81
C ASP A 670 -9.31 8.63 -3.91
N CYS A 671 -8.06 8.18 -4.08
CA CYS A 671 -7.14 8.61 -5.15
C CYS A 671 -7.14 10.11 -5.46
N SER A 672 -8.01 10.48 -6.40
CA SER A 672 -8.07 11.82 -6.97
C SER A 672 -8.90 12.82 -6.14
N TYR A 673 -9.79 12.33 -5.28
CA TYR A 673 -10.75 13.13 -4.52
C TYR A 673 -10.08 13.88 -3.36
N SER A 674 -9.18 13.21 -2.64
CA SER A 674 -8.32 13.82 -1.60
C SER A 674 -7.58 15.05 -2.14
N TRP A 675 -6.97 14.90 -3.32
CA TRP A 675 -6.27 15.97 -4.04
C TRP A 675 -7.18 17.08 -4.57
N ALA A 676 -8.30 16.73 -5.21
CA ALA A 676 -9.20 17.73 -5.83
C ALA A 676 -9.86 18.69 -4.83
N HIS A 677 -9.76 18.39 -3.54
CA HIS A 677 -10.10 19.28 -2.42
C HIS A 677 -8.91 20.10 -1.90
N THR A 678 -7.68 19.56 -1.87
CA THR A 678 -6.49 20.31 -1.40
C THR A 678 -5.91 21.28 -2.42
N THR A 679 -6.21 21.14 -3.72
CA THR A 679 -5.85 22.13 -4.76
C THR A 679 -6.80 23.34 -4.82
N ARG A 680 -7.34 23.80 -3.68
CA ARG A 680 -8.39 24.84 -3.64
C ARG A 680 -7.96 26.05 -2.81
N SER A 681 -7.98 27.23 -3.42
CA SER A 681 -7.99 28.49 -2.66
C SER A 681 -9.31 28.62 -1.90
N THR A 682 -9.30 29.20 -0.71
CA THR A 682 -10.49 29.44 0.12
C THR A 682 -11.46 30.47 -0.47
N THR A 683 -11.06 31.15 -1.55
CA THR A 683 -11.75 32.32 -2.12
C THR A 683 -12.47 32.07 -3.45
N ASP A 684 -12.21 30.96 -4.14
CA ASP A 684 -12.76 30.71 -5.47
C ASP A 684 -14.17 30.13 -5.43
N LYS A 685 -15.12 30.84 -6.05
CA LYS A 685 -16.52 30.40 -6.16
C LYS A 685 -16.62 29.15 -7.04
N VAL A 686 -16.96 28.04 -6.39
CA VAL A 686 -17.23 26.68 -6.90
C VAL A 686 -17.25 26.52 -8.44
N PRO A 687 -16.14 26.03 -9.04
CA PRO A 687 -16.17 25.41 -10.37
C PRO A 687 -17.00 24.11 -10.35
N PRO A 688 -17.63 23.71 -11.47
CA PRO A 688 -18.66 22.67 -11.48
C PRO A 688 -18.11 21.30 -11.08
N ARG A 689 -18.72 20.71 -10.05
CA ARG A 689 -18.77 19.26 -9.90
C ARG A 689 -19.83 18.72 -10.86
N THR A 690 -19.50 17.67 -11.60
CA THR A 690 -20.50 16.83 -12.27
C THR A 690 -21.25 16.01 -11.22
N TRP A 691 -22.18 16.65 -10.50
CA TRP A 691 -23.00 16.00 -9.46
C TRP A 691 -23.97 14.93 -10.02
N LYS A 692 -24.07 14.78 -11.35
CA LYS A 692 -24.84 13.78 -12.08
C LYS A 692 -24.98 12.44 -11.37
N TYR A 693 -23.86 11.78 -11.14
CA TYR A 693 -23.78 10.42 -10.58
C TYR A 693 -23.73 10.38 -9.05
N ALA A 694 -23.79 11.53 -8.36
CA ALA A 694 -23.71 11.59 -6.90
C ALA A 694 -25.00 11.09 -6.24
N ALA A 695 -24.84 10.32 -5.16
CA ALA A 695 -25.96 9.82 -4.38
C ALA A 695 -26.68 10.93 -3.59
N PRO A 696 -28.00 10.81 -3.30
CA PRO A 696 -28.78 11.82 -2.60
C PRO A 696 -28.12 12.28 -1.28
N GLU A 697 -27.66 11.35 -0.46
CA GLU A 697 -27.00 11.60 0.83
C GLU A 697 -25.65 12.33 0.66
N VAL A 698 -24.91 12.03 -0.41
CA VAL A 698 -23.63 12.70 -0.72
C VAL A 698 -23.88 14.13 -1.21
N ALA A 699 -24.91 14.35 -2.04
CA ALA A 699 -25.28 15.67 -2.54
C ALA A 699 -25.85 16.59 -1.45
N LEU A 700 -26.65 16.05 -0.54
CA LEU A 700 -27.30 16.79 0.54
C LEU A 700 -26.39 17.05 1.77
N SER A 701 -25.23 16.37 1.86
CA SER A 701 -24.27 16.44 2.99
C SER A 701 -23.67 17.83 3.31
N GLY A 702 -23.90 18.86 2.48
CA GLY A 702 -23.49 20.24 2.76
C GLY A 702 -21.98 20.46 2.94
N PHE A 703 -21.14 19.55 2.42
CA PHE A 703 -19.69 19.51 2.64
C PHE A 703 -19.24 19.27 4.10
N GLN A 704 -20.10 18.74 4.98
CA GLN A 704 -19.67 18.31 6.31
C GLN A 704 -18.67 17.16 6.21
N LYS A 705 -17.55 17.30 6.93
CA LYS A 705 -16.32 16.52 6.70
C LYS A 705 -16.36 15.10 7.26
N ASP A 706 -17.28 14.85 8.19
CA ASP A 706 -17.30 13.67 9.08
C ASP A 706 -18.57 12.81 8.94
N ILE A 707 -19.43 13.09 7.94
CA ILE A 707 -20.55 12.21 7.60
C ILE A 707 -19.99 10.92 7.00
N GLN A 708 -20.42 9.77 7.52
CA GLN A 708 -19.95 8.45 7.09
C GLN A 708 -20.51 8.10 5.70
N ILE A 709 -19.84 8.53 4.64
CA ILE A 709 -20.13 8.11 3.25
C ILE A 709 -19.98 6.59 3.16
N ASN A 710 -21.11 5.88 3.22
CA ASN A 710 -21.21 4.43 3.26
C ASN A 710 -21.01 3.81 1.86
N SER A 711 -20.77 2.50 1.79
CA SER A 711 -20.44 1.83 0.53
C SER A 711 -21.62 1.83 -0.46
N SER A 712 -22.85 2.05 0.01
CA SER A 712 -24.07 2.24 -0.79
C SER A 712 -24.10 3.55 -1.61
N SER A 713 -23.19 4.49 -1.38
CA SER A 713 -23.02 5.63 -2.30
C SER A 713 -22.38 5.19 -3.62
N ASP A 714 -21.38 4.29 -3.58
CA ASP A 714 -20.78 3.71 -4.78
C ASP A 714 -21.82 2.87 -5.57
N ILE A 715 -22.71 2.18 -4.86
CA ILE A 715 -23.81 1.40 -5.46
C ILE A 715 -24.75 2.32 -6.25
N TRP A 716 -25.15 3.47 -5.69
CA TRP A 716 -25.96 4.46 -6.40
C TRP A 716 -25.24 4.95 -7.66
N SER A 717 -23.98 5.36 -7.55
CA SER A 717 -23.20 5.89 -8.69
C SER A 717 -23.01 4.85 -9.79
N LEU A 718 -22.80 3.57 -9.43
CA LEU A 718 -22.79 2.47 -10.39
C LEU A 718 -24.19 2.22 -11.00
N GLY A 719 -25.26 2.40 -10.22
CA GLY A 719 -26.64 2.34 -10.70
C GLY A 719 -26.95 3.40 -11.76
N CYS A 720 -26.43 4.62 -11.61
CA CYS A 720 -26.51 5.65 -12.64
C CYS A 720 -25.79 5.24 -13.93
N VAL A 721 -24.56 4.70 -13.81
CA VAL A 721 -23.83 4.15 -14.97
C VAL A 721 -24.59 3.00 -15.62
N PHE A 722 -25.18 2.10 -14.84
CA PHE A 722 -25.96 0.97 -15.36
C PHE A 722 -27.24 1.41 -16.07
N LEU A 723 -27.87 2.51 -15.63
CA LEU A 723 -29.00 3.13 -16.35
C LEU A 723 -28.59 3.65 -17.74
N GLU A 724 -27.38 4.20 -17.87
CA GLU A 724 -26.82 4.59 -19.17
C GLU A 724 -26.48 3.37 -20.04
N ILE A 725 -25.86 2.33 -19.47
CA ILE A 725 -25.53 1.08 -20.18
C ILE A 725 -26.80 0.39 -20.71
N ILE A 726 -27.84 0.22 -19.89
CA ILE A 726 -29.09 -0.45 -20.33
C ILE A 726 -29.82 0.38 -21.39
N THR A 727 -29.81 1.70 -21.28
CA THR A 727 -30.41 2.62 -22.26
C THR A 727 -29.80 2.41 -23.65
N VAL A 728 -28.46 2.37 -23.75
CA VAL A 728 -27.75 2.17 -25.03
C VAL A 728 -27.80 0.72 -25.51
N TRP A 729 -27.80 -0.27 -24.61
CA TRP A 729 -28.03 -1.68 -24.98
C TRP A 729 -29.41 -1.86 -25.62
N MET A 730 -30.43 -1.19 -25.10
CA MET A 730 -31.79 -1.16 -25.69
C MET A 730 -31.95 -0.19 -26.87
N GLY A 731 -30.84 0.28 -27.45
CA GLY A 731 -30.82 1.05 -28.71
C GLY A 731 -31.34 2.49 -28.61
N LYS A 732 -31.59 3.01 -27.41
CA LYS A 732 -31.91 4.43 -27.19
C LYS A 732 -30.62 5.22 -26.97
N SER A 733 -30.63 6.51 -27.27
CA SER A 733 -29.49 7.40 -27.02
C SER A 733 -29.44 7.91 -25.58
N LEU A 734 -28.24 8.29 -25.13
CA LEU A 734 -28.09 9.04 -23.87
C LEU A 734 -28.68 10.45 -23.97
N ASP A 735 -28.80 11.02 -25.17
CA ASP A 735 -29.41 12.33 -25.37
C ASP A 735 -30.93 12.29 -25.17
N GLU A 736 -31.61 11.18 -25.53
CA GLU A 736 -33.01 10.94 -25.16
C GLU A 736 -33.19 10.82 -23.64
N LEU A 737 -32.33 10.05 -22.96
CA LEU A 737 -32.34 9.94 -21.49
C LEU A 737 -32.12 11.30 -20.83
N ASN A 738 -31.09 12.05 -21.26
CA ASN A 738 -30.76 13.37 -20.73
C ASN A 738 -31.91 14.38 -20.98
N GLY A 739 -32.49 14.37 -22.18
CA GLY A 739 -33.65 15.19 -22.55
C GLY A 739 -34.95 14.81 -21.84
N TYR A 740 -35.04 13.60 -21.25
CA TYR A 740 -36.15 13.20 -20.39
C TYR A 740 -36.09 13.86 -19.01
N LEU A 741 -34.90 14.23 -18.52
CA LEU A 741 -34.67 14.80 -17.18
C LEU A 741 -35.05 16.29 -17.12
N ASP A 742 -35.41 16.79 -15.94
CA ASP A 742 -35.54 18.25 -15.70
C ASP A 742 -34.17 18.92 -15.48
N GLN A 743 -33.18 18.14 -15.04
CA GLN A 743 -31.83 18.57 -14.68
C GLN A 743 -30.85 17.42 -14.89
N ASP A 744 -29.57 17.71 -15.15
CA ASP A 744 -28.51 16.69 -15.37
C ASP A 744 -28.17 15.84 -14.11
N ASN A 745 -28.78 16.12 -12.96
CA ASN A 745 -28.52 15.44 -11.69
C ASN A 745 -29.47 14.25 -11.46
N TYR A 746 -28.98 13.01 -11.49
CA TYR A 746 -29.84 11.83 -11.32
C TYR A 746 -30.61 11.83 -9.98
N TYR A 747 -29.97 12.25 -8.87
CA TYR A 747 -30.61 12.30 -7.55
C TYR A 747 -31.77 13.30 -7.43
N LEU A 748 -31.92 14.25 -8.37
CA LEU A 748 -33.03 15.20 -8.43
C LEU A 748 -34.18 14.72 -9.35
N ASN A 749 -34.00 13.62 -10.08
CA ASN A 749 -34.92 13.15 -11.12
C ASN A 749 -35.53 11.78 -10.83
N ILE A 750 -35.48 11.28 -9.59
CA ILE A 750 -35.79 9.87 -9.24
C ILE A 750 -37.12 9.39 -9.86
N ASP A 751 -38.21 10.17 -9.75
CA ASP A 751 -39.51 9.84 -10.32
C ASP A 751 -39.52 9.76 -11.85
N LYS A 752 -38.64 10.51 -12.53
CA LYS A 752 -38.42 10.43 -13.98
C LYS A 752 -37.55 9.23 -14.35
N LEU A 753 -36.53 8.88 -13.56
CA LEU A 753 -35.70 7.69 -13.80
C LEU A 753 -36.53 6.41 -13.71
N GLN A 754 -37.44 6.33 -12.72
CA GLN A 754 -38.39 5.23 -12.61
C GLN A 754 -39.32 5.17 -13.84
N LYS A 755 -39.85 6.31 -14.32
CA LYS A 755 -40.66 6.37 -15.56
C LYS A 755 -39.88 6.01 -16.83
N TRP A 756 -38.59 6.36 -16.91
CA TRP A 756 -37.72 5.98 -18.01
C TRP A 756 -37.47 4.47 -18.02
N MET A 757 -37.08 3.87 -16.89
CA MET A 757 -36.96 2.42 -16.75
C MET A 757 -38.29 1.71 -17.08
N GLU A 758 -39.42 2.27 -16.69
CA GLU A 758 -40.75 1.73 -17.00
C GLU A 758 -41.14 1.90 -18.48
N SER A 759 -40.60 2.88 -19.20
CA SER A 759 -40.71 2.92 -20.67
C SER A 759 -39.82 1.87 -21.34
N LEU A 760 -38.62 1.62 -20.81
CA LEU A 760 -37.73 0.57 -21.30
C LEU A 760 -38.31 -0.83 -21.05
N ARG A 761 -38.88 -1.12 -19.88
CA ARG A 761 -39.48 -2.44 -19.55
C ARG A 761 -40.50 -2.94 -20.59
N ARG A 762 -41.22 -2.04 -21.28
CA ARG A 762 -42.21 -2.41 -22.33
C ARG A 762 -41.59 -2.98 -23.60
N GLU A 763 -40.32 -2.71 -23.83
CA GLU A 763 -39.54 -3.17 -25.00
C GLU A 763 -38.42 -4.14 -24.55
N ALA A 764 -38.42 -4.57 -23.29
CA ALA A 764 -37.35 -5.39 -22.70
C ALA A 764 -37.48 -6.88 -23.07
N SER A 765 -36.35 -7.49 -23.43
CA SER A 765 -36.20 -8.95 -23.34
C SER A 765 -35.86 -9.36 -21.89
N PRO A 766 -36.02 -10.63 -21.48
CA PRO A 766 -35.79 -11.04 -20.09
C PRO A 766 -34.39 -10.69 -19.52
N PRO A 767 -33.29 -10.75 -20.29
CA PRO A 767 -31.99 -10.20 -19.87
C PRO A 767 -31.99 -8.68 -19.62
N ASN A 768 -32.75 -7.89 -20.38
CA ASN A 768 -32.91 -6.46 -20.15
C ASN A 768 -33.78 -6.18 -18.91
N GLU A 769 -34.84 -6.96 -18.71
CA GLU A 769 -35.74 -6.83 -17.56
C GLU A 769 -35.01 -7.10 -16.24
N ALA A 770 -34.20 -8.16 -16.18
CA ALA A 770 -33.32 -8.45 -15.04
C ALA A 770 -32.35 -7.29 -14.75
N ALA A 771 -31.71 -6.74 -15.80
CA ALA A 771 -30.81 -5.60 -15.66
C ALA A 771 -31.53 -4.31 -15.18
N LEU A 772 -32.72 -4.03 -15.70
CA LEU A 772 -33.56 -2.90 -15.26
C LEU A 772 -33.96 -3.04 -13.78
N GLU A 773 -34.22 -4.26 -13.31
CA GLU A 773 -34.54 -4.49 -11.89
C GLU A 773 -33.33 -4.28 -10.97
N TRP A 774 -32.12 -4.69 -11.37
CA TRP A 774 -30.91 -4.35 -10.61
C TRP A 774 -30.72 -2.83 -10.52
N VAL A 775 -30.87 -2.11 -11.65
CA VAL A 775 -30.80 -0.64 -11.68
C VAL A 775 -31.86 -0.01 -10.77
N ALA A 776 -33.10 -0.50 -10.79
CA ALA A 776 -34.17 0.01 -9.94
C ALA A 776 -33.89 -0.21 -8.44
N ARG A 777 -33.23 -1.31 -8.06
CA ARG A 777 -32.81 -1.57 -6.67
C ARG A 777 -31.56 -0.77 -6.27
N MET A 778 -30.67 -0.43 -7.20
CA MET A 778 -29.49 0.42 -6.96
C MET A 778 -29.86 1.92 -6.83
N LEU A 779 -30.85 2.39 -7.59
CA LEU A 779 -31.31 3.80 -7.61
C LEU A 779 -32.40 4.10 -6.56
N GLN A 780 -32.29 3.50 -5.37
CA GLN A 780 -33.17 3.80 -4.24
C GLN A 780 -32.74 5.08 -3.52
N ARG A 781 -33.72 5.93 -3.17
CA ARG A 781 -33.46 7.24 -2.53
C ARG A 781 -32.81 7.08 -1.16
N ASP A 782 -33.32 6.14 -0.38
CA ASP A 782 -32.70 5.70 0.87
C ASP A 782 -31.42 4.89 0.56
N ALA A 783 -30.38 5.06 1.38
CA ALA A 783 -29.11 4.37 1.21
C ALA A 783 -29.14 2.93 1.76
N ASP A 784 -29.96 2.67 2.78
CA ASP A 784 -30.05 1.36 3.44
C ASP A 784 -31.00 0.40 2.69
N MET A 785 -31.77 0.93 1.73
CA MET A 785 -32.62 0.16 0.80
C MET A 785 -31.89 -0.31 -0.47
N ARG A 786 -30.61 0.08 -0.66
CA ARG A 786 -29.79 -0.33 -1.80
C ARG A 786 -29.08 -1.66 -1.49
N PRO A 787 -29.02 -2.62 -2.44
CA PRO A 787 -28.29 -3.87 -2.22
C PRO A 787 -26.79 -3.60 -2.08
N SER A 788 -26.09 -4.43 -1.31
CA SER A 788 -24.63 -4.46 -1.31
C SER A 788 -24.09 -4.94 -2.65
N ALA A 789 -22.81 -4.67 -2.91
CA ALA A 789 -22.13 -5.22 -4.07
C ALA A 789 -22.09 -6.77 -4.07
N HIS A 790 -22.24 -7.42 -2.90
CA HIS A 790 -22.31 -8.89 -2.81
C HIS A 790 -23.65 -9.43 -3.31
N GLU A 791 -24.76 -8.86 -2.82
CA GLU A 791 -26.12 -9.26 -3.25
C GLU A 791 -26.32 -8.97 -4.74
N LEU A 792 -25.68 -7.92 -5.28
CA LEU A 792 -25.66 -7.69 -6.71
C LEU A 792 -24.90 -8.78 -7.48
N VAL A 793 -23.79 -9.34 -6.96
CA VAL A 793 -23.15 -10.52 -7.62
C VAL A 793 -24.16 -11.66 -7.68
N GLU A 794 -24.83 -11.98 -6.56
CA GLU A 794 -25.81 -13.07 -6.50
C GLU A 794 -27.01 -12.85 -7.45
N LEU A 795 -27.51 -11.61 -7.55
CA LEU A 795 -28.59 -11.24 -8.45
C LEU A 795 -28.21 -11.33 -9.94
N VAL A 796 -26.96 -11.02 -10.31
CA VAL A 796 -26.45 -11.22 -11.69
C VAL A 796 -26.16 -12.69 -11.97
N SER A 797 -25.58 -13.43 -11.02
CA SER A 797 -25.31 -14.87 -11.15
C SER A 797 -26.60 -15.72 -11.19
N GLY A 798 -27.68 -15.27 -10.55
CA GLY A 798 -29.01 -15.89 -10.60
C GLY A 798 -29.85 -15.54 -11.84
N ALA A 799 -29.32 -14.73 -12.76
CA ALA A 799 -30.05 -14.28 -13.94
C ALA A 799 -30.28 -15.42 -14.97
N PRO A 800 -31.34 -15.35 -15.81
CA PRO A 800 -31.46 -16.22 -16.97
C PRO A 800 -30.25 -16.06 -17.90
N ASN A 801 -29.50 -17.15 -18.11
CA ASN A 801 -28.20 -17.15 -18.80
C ASN A 801 -27.20 -16.13 -18.17
N PRO A 802 -26.65 -16.40 -16.98
CA PRO A 802 -25.84 -15.41 -16.25
C PRO A 802 -24.53 -15.09 -16.98
N TRP A 803 -24.01 -16.04 -17.75
CA TRP A 803 -22.74 -15.94 -18.50
C TRP A 803 -22.68 -14.73 -19.44
N GLN A 804 -23.81 -14.28 -20.01
CA GLN A 804 -23.85 -13.09 -20.86
C GLN A 804 -23.46 -11.80 -20.12
N PHE A 805 -23.57 -11.79 -18.79
CA PHE A 805 -23.26 -10.64 -17.94
C PHE A 805 -21.80 -10.61 -17.44
N TYR A 806 -20.96 -11.55 -17.87
CA TYR A 806 -19.54 -11.66 -17.51
C TYR A 806 -18.63 -11.83 -18.74
N CYS A 807 -17.37 -11.40 -18.65
CA CYS A 807 -16.33 -11.78 -19.60
C CYS A 807 -15.81 -13.20 -19.32
N SER A 808 -15.07 -13.79 -20.27
CA SER A 808 -14.47 -15.14 -20.15
C SER A 808 -13.74 -15.36 -18.83
N ASP A 809 -12.86 -14.43 -18.45
CA ASP A 809 -12.07 -14.51 -17.20
C ASP A 809 -12.97 -14.61 -15.95
N CYS A 810 -14.15 -13.98 -15.96
CA CYS A 810 -15.12 -14.08 -14.86
C CYS A 810 -16.08 -15.27 -14.99
N GLN A 811 -16.32 -15.78 -16.20
CA GLN A 811 -17.11 -17.01 -16.40
C GLN A 811 -16.35 -18.24 -15.88
N GLU A 812 -15.04 -18.31 -16.11
CA GLU A 812 -14.18 -19.40 -15.61
C GLU A 812 -14.11 -19.46 -14.07
N GLU A 813 -14.26 -18.32 -13.38
CA GLU A 813 -14.30 -18.23 -11.91
C GLU A 813 -15.54 -18.92 -11.30
N ASP A 814 -16.70 -18.89 -11.96
CA ASP A 814 -17.96 -19.45 -11.44
C ASP A 814 -18.18 -20.93 -11.82
N HIS A 815 -17.32 -21.51 -12.67
CA HIS A 815 -17.42 -22.92 -13.08
C HIS A 815 -16.92 -23.94 -12.03
N GLN A 816 -16.60 -23.50 -10.80
CA GLN A 816 -16.46 -24.40 -9.64
C GLN A 816 -17.84 -24.60 -8.99
N PRO A 817 -18.50 -25.78 -9.13
CA PRO A 817 -19.86 -25.96 -8.63
C PRO A 817 -19.91 -25.91 -7.10
N ALA A 818 -20.78 -25.04 -6.58
CA ALA A 818 -21.09 -24.96 -5.16
C ALA A 818 -22.00 -26.13 -4.74
N GLU A 819 -21.41 -27.29 -4.40
CA GLU A 819 -22.16 -28.37 -3.77
C GLU A 819 -22.69 -27.92 -2.39
N GLY A 820 -24.01 -27.89 -2.28
CA GLY A 820 -24.72 -27.15 -1.24
C GLY A 820 -24.76 -27.83 0.12
N GLN A 821 -25.10 -27.03 1.13
CA GLN A 821 -25.42 -27.49 2.48
C GLN A 821 -26.67 -28.37 2.49
N THR A 822 -26.52 -29.69 2.38
CA THR A 822 -27.60 -30.63 2.73
C THR A 822 -27.58 -30.93 4.22
N VAL A 823 -28.49 -30.30 4.97
CA VAL A 823 -28.69 -30.56 6.40
C VAL A 823 -29.35 -31.93 6.59
N VAL A 824 -28.53 -32.98 6.67
CA VAL A 824 -28.99 -34.30 7.10
C VAL A 824 -29.05 -34.31 8.63
N GLN A 825 -30.26 -34.17 9.19
CA GLN A 825 -30.48 -34.42 10.62
C GLN A 825 -30.24 -35.91 10.90
N ALA A 826 -29.18 -36.22 11.65
CA ALA A 826 -28.93 -37.58 12.11
C ALA A 826 -30.05 -38.01 13.08
N THR A 827 -30.76 -39.06 12.72
CA THR A 827 -31.65 -39.81 13.64
C THR A 827 -31.13 -41.23 13.78
N ASN A 828 -31.37 -41.85 14.94
CA ASN A 828 -30.63 -43.03 15.38
C ASN A 828 -31.01 -44.30 14.59
N GLY A 829 -30.01 -45.08 14.17
CA GLY A 829 -30.18 -46.43 13.63
C GLY A 829 -28.92 -47.27 13.88
N SER A 830 -29.05 -48.40 14.57
CA SER A 830 -27.95 -49.33 14.87
C SER A 830 -27.87 -50.49 13.87
N SER A 831 -26.91 -51.39 14.07
CA SER A 831 -26.73 -52.72 13.45
C SER A 831 -26.34 -52.79 11.96
N ASP A 832 -25.53 -53.74 11.48
CA ASP A 832 -24.50 -54.64 12.08
C ASP A 832 -23.72 -55.36 10.93
N LEU A 833 -22.84 -56.32 11.25
CA LEU A 833 -22.31 -57.44 10.42
C LEU A 833 -21.12 -57.22 9.45
N THR A 834 -19.91 -57.36 10.01
CA THR A 834 -18.92 -58.42 9.70
C THR A 834 -18.57 -58.88 8.25
N LEU A 835 -17.30 -58.65 7.88
CA LEU A 835 -16.28 -59.65 7.49
C LEU A 835 -16.61 -60.89 6.62
N ALA A 836 -16.05 -60.92 5.40
CA ALA A 836 -15.32 -62.02 4.75
C ALA A 836 -14.58 -61.42 3.52
N SER A 837 -13.25 -61.45 3.33
CA SER A 837 -12.22 -62.49 3.36
C SER A 837 -12.02 -63.23 2.03
N ASP A 838 -10.74 -63.52 1.74
CA ASP A 838 -10.16 -64.22 0.59
C ASP A 838 -9.86 -63.39 -0.68
N SER A 839 -8.65 -63.28 -1.28
CA SER A 839 -7.25 -63.75 -1.06
C SER A 839 -6.69 -64.46 -2.31
N ILE A 840 -5.35 -64.47 -2.44
CA ILE A 840 -4.51 -65.33 -3.32
C ILE A 840 -4.23 -64.82 -4.77
N LYS A 841 -2.99 -64.28 -4.94
CA LYS A 841 -1.88 -64.67 -5.87
C LYS A 841 -2.17 -65.06 -7.34
N SER A 842 -1.26 -64.96 -8.31
CA SER A 842 0.03 -64.25 -8.52
C SER A 842 0.56 -64.60 -9.94
N SER A 843 1.66 -64.00 -10.41
CA SER A 843 2.60 -64.54 -11.44
C SER A 843 2.04 -64.64 -12.90
N ASP A 844 2.81 -64.52 -14.00
CA ASP A 844 4.16 -63.98 -14.24
C ASP A 844 4.49 -63.83 -15.75
N LEU A 845 5.69 -63.31 -16.07
CA LEU A 845 6.53 -63.60 -17.27
C LEU A 845 6.12 -63.20 -18.73
N THR A 846 6.88 -62.22 -19.27
CA THR A 846 7.63 -62.21 -20.58
C THR A 846 6.98 -62.21 -21.98
N GLY A 847 7.69 -61.53 -22.91
CA GLY A 847 7.60 -61.66 -24.40
C GLY A 847 6.82 -60.52 -25.08
N SER A 848 7.29 -59.62 -25.98
CA SER A 848 8.46 -59.43 -26.88
C SER A 848 8.15 -59.59 -28.38
N SER A 849 8.48 -58.53 -29.15
CA SER A 849 8.82 -58.49 -30.59
C SER A 849 7.82 -58.94 -31.69
N ASP A 850 7.42 -57.94 -32.49
CA ASP A 850 7.52 -57.88 -33.97
C ASP A 850 6.40 -58.31 -34.97
N PHE A 851 6.26 -57.43 -35.97
CA PHE A 851 5.95 -57.62 -37.41
C PHE A 851 4.53 -57.91 -37.97
N THR A 852 3.95 -56.84 -38.54
CA THR A 852 3.31 -56.72 -39.90
C THR A 852 2.05 -57.49 -40.32
N GLY A 853 1.15 -56.78 -41.01
CA GLY A 853 0.57 -57.29 -42.27
C GLY A 853 -0.70 -56.60 -42.83
N LEU A 854 -0.60 -56.11 -44.09
CA LEU A 854 -1.71 -55.92 -45.08
C LEU A 854 -2.73 -54.77 -44.81
N THR A 855 -3.30 -54.01 -45.77
CA THR A 855 -3.20 -53.94 -47.27
C THR A 855 -3.76 -52.60 -47.81
N GLY A 856 -3.32 -52.10 -48.99
CA GLY A 856 -4.10 -51.14 -49.79
C GLY A 856 -3.36 -50.12 -50.72
N SER A 857 -3.22 -50.45 -52.01
CA SER A 857 -3.08 -49.60 -53.24
C SER A 857 -2.87 -48.06 -53.11
N SER A 858 -1.82 -47.37 -53.62
CA SER A 858 -1.20 -47.27 -54.98
C SER A 858 -1.97 -46.36 -55.97
N ASP A 859 -1.44 -45.36 -56.72
CA ASP A 859 -0.10 -44.72 -56.94
C ASP A 859 -0.30 -43.21 -57.38
N PHE A 860 0.38 -42.44 -58.28
CA PHE A 860 1.46 -42.61 -59.29
C PHE A 860 2.07 -41.24 -59.79
N THR A 861 3.40 -41.05 -59.69
CA THR A 861 4.32 -40.05 -60.35
C THR A 861 4.25 -38.50 -60.17
N GLU A 862 5.44 -37.88 -60.28
CA GLU A 862 5.78 -36.44 -60.28
C GLU A 862 6.04 -35.88 -61.71
N LEU A 863 6.30 -34.55 -61.87
CA LEU A 863 7.45 -34.01 -62.67
C LEU A 863 7.64 -32.47 -62.63
N SER A 864 8.84 -32.05 -62.18
CA SER A 864 9.74 -30.95 -62.65
C SER A 864 9.32 -29.46 -62.87
N GLU A 865 10.29 -28.61 -62.51
CA GLU A 865 10.59 -27.18 -62.82
C GLU A 865 10.63 -26.81 -64.34
N PRO A 866 10.58 -25.52 -64.77
CA PRO A 866 11.73 -24.58 -64.62
C PRO A 866 11.40 -23.08 -64.43
N GLY A 867 12.42 -22.24 -64.18
CA GLY A 867 12.34 -20.77 -64.11
C GLY A 867 13.26 -20.01 -65.11
N VAL A 868 13.23 -18.67 -65.11
CA VAL A 868 14.19 -17.78 -65.84
C VAL A 868 14.16 -16.32 -65.33
N GLN A 869 15.27 -15.59 -65.51
CA GLN A 869 15.45 -14.12 -65.32
C GLN A 869 16.05 -13.53 -66.63
N PRO A 870 16.04 -12.20 -66.96
CA PRO A 870 16.77 -11.18 -66.17
C PRO A 870 16.39 -9.66 -66.36
N ALA A 871 17.21 -8.78 -65.75
CA ALA A 871 17.75 -7.49 -66.29
C ALA A 871 16.99 -6.12 -66.24
N TYR A 872 17.59 -5.19 -65.45
CA TYR A 872 17.91 -3.76 -65.72
C TYR A 872 16.84 -2.69 -66.12
N VAL A 873 16.81 -1.55 -65.41
CA VAL A 873 17.25 -0.17 -65.82
C VAL A 873 16.83 0.92 -64.80
N ASN A 874 17.58 2.04 -64.75
CA ASN A 874 17.54 3.19 -63.83
C ASN A 874 16.33 4.17 -63.95
N GLY A 875 16.19 5.05 -62.94
CA GLY A 875 15.56 6.39 -63.05
C GLY A 875 14.56 6.69 -61.91
N SER A 876 14.71 7.62 -60.95
CA SER A 876 15.24 9.00 -60.90
C SER A 876 14.41 10.04 -61.68
N GLY A 877 13.77 10.99 -60.97
CA GLY A 877 13.20 12.19 -61.61
C GLY A 877 11.98 12.80 -60.90
N THR A 878 12.19 13.88 -60.15
CA THR A 878 11.13 14.82 -59.73
C THR A 878 10.68 15.69 -60.90
N LEU A 879 9.38 16.05 -60.99
CA LEU A 879 8.95 17.47 -61.04
C LEU A 879 7.41 17.63 -60.84
N SER A 880 6.95 18.89 -60.87
CA SER A 880 5.75 19.41 -60.20
C SER A 880 4.65 19.98 -61.12
N THR A 881 3.40 20.00 -60.62
CA THR A 881 2.31 20.99 -60.92
C THR A 881 1.79 21.07 -62.37
N PRO A 882 0.70 21.83 -62.71
CA PRO A 882 -0.23 22.68 -61.94
C PRO A 882 -1.70 22.12 -61.99
N THR A 883 -2.84 22.80 -61.71
CA THR A 883 -3.23 24.23 -61.70
C THR A 883 -4.49 24.51 -60.82
N SER A 884 -4.75 25.78 -60.49
CA SER A 884 -5.98 26.32 -59.83
C SER A 884 -6.65 27.38 -60.75
N PRO A 885 -7.92 27.82 -60.54
CA PRO A 885 -8.23 29.00 -59.69
C PRO A 885 -9.55 28.81 -58.86
N MET A 886 -10.10 29.71 -58.03
CA MET A 886 -9.99 31.17 -57.71
C MET A 886 -10.54 31.38 -56.24
N ASP A 887 -10.76 32.53 -55.57
CA ASP A 887 -10.74 34.00 -55.80
C ASP A 887 -10.62 34.77 -54.44
N LYS A 888 -10.76 36.12 -54.45
CA LYS A 888 -11.00 37.17 -53.40
C LYS A 888 -11.23 36.81 -51.91
N GLY A 889 -10.76 37.61 -50.93
CA GLY A 889 -9.83 38.76 -50.97
C GLY A 889 -9.97 39.83 -49.85
N LEU A 890 -8.87 40.55 -49.54
CA LEU A 890 -8.73 41.88 -48.86
C LEU A 890 -9.26 42.05 -47.39
N ALA A 891 -8.70 42.90 -46.50
CA ALA A 891 -7.52 43.81 -46.51
C ALA A 891 -7.01 44.09 -45.05
N SER A 892 -5.96 44.91 -44.90
CA SER A 892 -5.26 45.21 -43.63
C SER A 892 -4.92 46.70 -43.43
N VAL A 893 -4.95 47.20 -42.18
CA VAL A 893 -4.41 48.50 -41.68
C VAL A 893 -3.98 48.23 -40.22
N GLU A 894 -2.70 48.28 -39.81
CA GLU A 894 -1.77 49.42 -39.57
C GLU A 894 -1.98 50.22 -38.27
N SER A 895 -0.91 50.83 -37.77
CA SER A 895 -0.71 51.28 -36.37
C SER A 895 -0.02 52.64 -36.27
N ILE A 896 -0.34 53.46 -35.26
CA ILE A 896 0.29 54.78 -35.01
C ILE A 896 0.52 55.02 -33.50
N ASP A 897 1.77 55.32 -33.14
CA ASP A 897 2.38 56.33 -32.22
C ASP A 897 1.57 57.06 -31.10
N ALA A 898 2.17 57.73 -30.09
CA ALA A 898 3.45 57.66 -29.34
C ALA A 898 3.50 58.80 -28.27
N LEU A 899 4.59 58.90 -27.48
CA LEU A 899 5.04 60.06 -26.66
C LEU A 899 4.19 60.40 -25.39
N SER A 900 4.69 61.05 -24.31
CA SER A 900 6.00 61.64 -23.98
C SER A 900 6.36 61.53 -22.47
N ASP A 901 7.59 61.11 -22.20
CA ASP A 901 8.58 61.56 -21.17
C ASP A 901 8.18 62.28 -19.85
N LYS A 902 8.77 61.83 -18.72
CA LYS A 902 9.99 62.48 -18.13
C LYS A 902 10.57 61.78 -16.87
N ILE A 903 11.85 62.07 -16.63
CA ILE A 903 12.77 61.57 -15.56
C ILE A 903 13.37 62.85 -14.91
N PRO A 904 13.51 63.00 -13.56
CA PRO A 904 14.70 62.48 -12.88
C PRO A 904 14.65 62.13 -11.35
N SER A 905 15.67 61.35 -10.96
CA SER A 905 16.29 61.11 -9.64
C SER A 905 15.93 61.97 -8.41
N SER A 906 15.83 61.33 -7.23
CA SER A 906 16.87 61.41 -6.15
C SER A 906 16.45 60.73 -4.83
N SER A 907 17.41 60.58 -3.92
CA SER A 907 17.28 60.16 -2.50
C SER A 907 18.34 60.96 -1.71
N PRO A 908 18.23 61.25 -0.39
CA PRO A 908 17.86 60.28 0.66
C PRO A 908 17.15 60.86 1.93
N THR A 909 17.27 60.12 3.05
CA THR A 909 17.26 60.56 4.48
C THR A 909 15.95 60.77 5.29
N THR A 910 15.68 59.76 6.14
CA THR A 910 15.39 59.80 7.60
C THR A 910 14.06 60.29 8.21
N SER A 911 13.40 59.33 8.89
CA SER A 911 12.76 59.43 10.22
C SER A 911 11.33 60.06 10.28
N PRO A 912 10.60 60.00 11.41
CA PRO A 912 9.53 59.00 11.54
C PRO A 912 8.14 59.58 11.85
N ILE A 913 7.07 58.86 11.48
CA ILE A 913 5.68 59.28 11.74
C ILE A 913 4.90 58.13 12.39
N THR A 914 4.51 58.31 13.65
CA THR A 914 3.46 57.53 14.34
C THR A 914 2.07 57.93 13.85
N PRO A 915 1.18 56.98 13.51
CA PRO A 915 -0.22 57.26 13.20
C PRO A 915 -1.16 56.79 14.32
N THR A 916 -1.37 57.59 15.36
CA THR A 916 -2.61 57.48 16.14
C THR A 916 -3.78 57.95 15.28
N ARG A 917 -4.55 57.01 14.72
CA ARG A 917 -5.81 57.29 13.99
C ARG A 917 -6.98 56.59 14.65
N THR A 918 -7.78 57.34 15.39
CA THR A 918 -9.15 56.95 15.72
C THR A 918 -10.02 57.11 14.48
N PHE A 919 -10.43 56.01 13.87
CA PHE A 919 -11.46 56.03 12.83
C PHE A 919 -12.86 56.21 13.46
N SER A 920 -13.79 56.80 12.72
CA SER A 920 -15.21 56.62 13.01
C SER A 920 -15.66 55.23 12.56
N SER A 921 -16.60 54.63 13.28
CA SER A 921 -17.17 53.29 13.02
C SER A 921 -17.51 53.06 11.55
N ASP A 922 -18.07 54.08 10.92
CA ASP A 922 -18.68 54.01 9.59
C ASP A 922 -17.62 53.92 8.49
N GLN A 923 -16.40 54.43 8.71
CA GLN A 923 -15.30 54.31 7.75
C GLN A 923 -14.71 52.90 7.79
N TRP A 924 -14.33 52.41 8.98
CA TRP A 924 -13.79 51.05 9.15
C TRP A 924 -14.79 49.98 8.65
N ALA A 925 -16.08 50.11 8.98
CA ALA A 925 -17.11 49.21 8.47
C ALA A 925 -17.31 49.30 6.94
N THR A 926 -17.06 50.46 6.33
CA THR A 926 -17.07 50.65 4.87
C THR A 926 -15.85 49.99 4.21
N ASP A 927 -14.67 50.13 4.80
CA ASP A 927 -13.42 49.55 4.28
C ASP A 927 -13.46 48.01 4.36
N VAL A 928 -13.94 47.45 5.49
CA VAL A 928 -14.22 46.00 5.62
C VAL A 928 -15.27 45.53 4.62
N CYS A 929 -16.33 46.31 4.37
CA CYS A 929 -17.31 46.00 3.32
C CYS A 929 -16.68 46.03 1.91
N ALA A 930 -15.70 46.89 1.66
CA ALA A 930 -14.99 46.98 0.38
C ALA A 930 -14.06 45.76 0.15
N GLU A 931 -13.29 45.35 1.16
CA GLU A 931 -12.47 44.13 1.08
C GLU A 931 -13.31 42.86 0.88
N LEU A 932 -14.46 42.77 1.56
CA LEU A 932 -15.44 41.69 1.38
C LEU A 932 -16.24 41.80 0.06
N GLY A 933 -15.97 42.81 -0.78
CA GLY A 933 -16.60 42.98 -2.10
C GLY A 933 -18.07 43.38 -2.07
N VAL A 934 -18.58 43.89 -0.95
CA VAL A 934 -19.98 44.24 -0.72
C VAL A 934 -20.31 45.58 -1.39
N LYS A 935 -20.80 45.51 -2.63
CA LYS A 935 -21.27 46.70 -3.38
C LYS A 935 -22.55 47.24 -2.75
N ASN A 936 -22.56 48.55 -2.44
CA ASN A 936 -23.64 49.27 -1.73
C ASN A 936 -24.01 48.62 -0.37
N PRO A 937 -23.12 48.68 0.65
CA PRO A 937 -23.42 48.14 1.95
C PRO A 937 -24.58 48.90 2.62
N LYS A 938 -25.47 48.17 3.28
CA LYS A 938 -26.59 48.73 4.06
C LYS A 938 -26.19 48.85 5.53
N ARG A 939 -26.91 49.70 6.28
CA ARG A 939 -26.74 49.88 7.73
C ARG A 939 -26.81 48.55 8.52
N GLU A 940 -27.64 47.61 8.06
CA GLU A 940 -27.75 46.25 8.59
C GLU A 940 -26.42 45.46 8.49
N HIS A 941 -25.66 45.64 7.40
CA HIS A 941 -24.37 44.99 7.22
C HIS A 941 -23.32 45.56 8.19
N TRP A 942 -23.30 46.88 8.37
CA TRP A 942 -22.42 47.54 9.35
C TRP A 942 -22.72 47.07 10.78
N GLN A 943 -24.00 46.97 11.14
CA GLN A 943 -24.44 46.43 12.44
C GLN A 943 -24.01 44.96 12.64
N ALA A 944 -24.07 44.12 11.59
CA ALA A 944 -23.63 42.74 11.66
C ALA A 944 -22.09 42.61 11.84
N ILE A 945 -21.31 43.46 11.14
CA ILE A 945 -19.85 43.52 11.29
C ILE A 945 -19.47 44.00 12.71
N GLU A 946 -20.08 45.10 13.17
CA GLU A 946 -19.82 45.66 14.50
C GLU A 946 -20.20 44.68 15.63
N ALA A 947 -21.31 43.95 15.50
CA ALA A 947 -21.70 42.91 16.44
C ALA A 947 -20.71 41.73 16.45
N SER A 948 -20.24 41.29 15.27
CA SER A 948 -19.27 40.21 15.14
C SER A 948 -17.92 40.59 15.75
N TYR A 949 -17.44 41.81 15.50
CA TYR A 949 -16.21 42.34 16.10
C TYR A 949 -16.32 42.47 17.63
N LYS A 950 -17.47 42.91 18.17
CA LYS A 950 -17.70 42.94 19.63
C LYS A 950 -17.62 41.55 20.27
N VAL A 951 -18.12 40.50 19.61
CA VAL A 951 -18.00 39.11 20.09
C VAL A 951 -16.54 38.63 20.03
N PHE A 952 -15.85 38.85 18.91
CA PHE A 952 -14.43 38.48 18.76
C PHE A 952 -13.53 39.20 19.79
N ARG A 953 -13.65 40.52 19.88
CA ARG A 953 -12.88 41.36 20.82
C ARG A 953 -13.11 40.95 22.27
N LYS A 954 -14.35 40.58 22.63
CA LYS A 954 -14.66 40.01 23.96
C LYS A 954 -13.90 38.70 24.20
N ALA A 955 -13.97 37.75 23.27
CA ALA A 955 -13.29 36.46 23.41
C ALA A 955 -11.76 36.60 23.52
N MET A 956 -11.17 37.54 22.79
CA MET A 956 -9.73 37.84 22.86
C MET A 956 -9.33 38.49 24.20
N LEU A 957 -10.15 39.39 24.74
CA LEU A 957 -9.96 39.94 26.10
C LEU A 957 -10.09 38.85 27.18
N GLU A 958 -11.07 37.95 27.06
CA GLU A 958 -11.23 36.80 27.96
C GLU A 958 -10.07 35.78 27.84
N ALA A 959 -9.40 35.72 26.69
CA ALA A 959 -8.17 34.96 26.47
C ALA A 959 -6.88 35.69 26.94
N GLY A 960 -6.98 36.90 27.50
CA GLY A 960 -5.86 37.64 28.09
C GLY A 960 -5.08 38.56 27.16
N PHE A 961 -5.58 38.82 25.94
CA PHE A 961 -4.97 39.81 25.04
C PHE A 961 -5.37 41.23 25.46
N VAL A 962 -4.40 42.03 25.93
CA VAL A 962 -4.64 43.37 26.51
C VAL A 962 -4.76 44.45 25.42
N GLU A 963 -3.99 44.31 24.34
CA GLU A 963 -4.10 45.13 23.14
C GLU A 963 -4.53 44.22 21.98
N ILE A 964 -5.45 44.74 21.16
CA ILE A 964 -5.99 44.09 19.96
C ILE A 964 -5.95 45.19 18.90
N GLU A 965 -4.99 45.09 17.98
CA GLU A 965 -5.00 45.89 16.74
C GLU A 965 -6.17 45.40 15.85
N GLU A 966 -6.81 46.33 15.14
CA GLU A 966 -8.13 46.15 14.49
C GLU A 966 -8.14 45.32 13.20
#